data_AF-A0A950K0G4-F1
#
_entry.id   AF-A0A950K0G4-F1
#
_cell.length_a   1.000
_cell.length_b   1.000
_cell.length_c   1.000
_cell.angle_alpha   90.00
_cell.angle_beta   90.00
_cell.angle_gamma   90.00
#
_symmetry.space_group_name_H-M   'P 1'
#
loop_
_entity.id
_entity.type
_entity.pdbx_description
1 polymer ?
#
loop_
_entity_poly.entity_id
_entity_poly.type
_entity_poly.pdbx_seq_one_letter_code
_entity_poly.pdbx_strand_id
1 'polypeptide(L)'
;MTRLGFLAPAAFLLLALDAAAIKDKDNQGRWDKRAESGPDREVPGFLVNLGPTGARAVLTEKTFVVRYLLKGAPGDGRLRPGDVLTGAFGKPFSSHTFGGEPHGYEGPILDLGDAIERAEAKDGRLVLNVLRGSESIEVAVPLEPIGAFSPTFPMQCRKSELLRSRALKYLAEHPESGQGPAHARAMVTLALLTSGDSQQEAAGKRMALSWNDPPGPGTWTWGVSYQLITLCEYHLLTGDAAVLPTIKAAALRLREDQYDGRILVWAPKPSEDPKAIDAAQQLYLGGFGHTPYSAGVGKNGYGPMQYTTILAVIAWQLAERCGVKAEPRGLRNALDFIHRGTNEAGYVAYGGEFTLNNGLIDPVAWRKSTGGTNYVGRAGASLLAHLLSPEFPDSAKFAEKNRGYLKKAYKSLPDGHACSVLGFAWGLLGAAASEDESVLRTMLDYHKAWFTMMRCPDGSFVVQPGRDYADEGYYISSRYNPTAVMALVLGLGYPKLLIQGTQVSIPGVNPKALRGSPLAAYKAVVAKSYGEAARLAKGAGPEAAAISAYLETQARRAIEPLRGLEAAGRWGLLRDRLADLRRSYGGIASFDDAAAAWEAGLRTRDGAAGLEADKLASDGFYGKAREALRPAAESPAGLAIEARIQAAARERLDLWAGLERAGRWHRLRKDLELQRDRFRGVTSVDAQAAVLEERLSSEAGRVLVEADRLFAEGFAGPAWTACQGLETDPGRALREEAAREAERLTGALQALEREGRWNTLREELSKARPKLVGAPAFDKGARAWDESLASPEGRAWVSADRMAGLGDLGAAARMLAAHPHAALQQRLESGSKELLAPIAALEAKGDWYALDRALAALRKKLSGVPGFDERDAALQAALRAEPARTALRLGAALARLREAAARRPSPPGLAREIEAFVQQAGDGPYAREARELLKGLPK
;
A
#
# COMPACT_ATOMS: atom_id res chain seq x y z
N MET A 1 -49.98 -43.17 67.73
CA MET A 1 -48.68 -43.76 67.32
C MET A 1 -48.47 -43.45 65.86
N THR A 2 -47.62 -42.48 65.56
CA THR A 2 -47.43 -41.85 64.25
C THR A 2 -46.06 -42.25 63.71
N ARG A 3 -46.01 -42.84 62.51
CA ARG A 3 -44.77 -43.09 61.76
C ARG A 3 -44.93 -42.72 60.29
N LEU A 4 -43.79 -42.28 59.75
CA LEU A 4 -43.54 -41.70 58.44
C LEU A 4 -44.04 -42.55 57.27
N GLY A 5 -44.52 -41.86 56.23
CA GLY A 5 -44.59 -42.35 54.85
C GLY A 5 -44.21 -41.23 53.90
N PHE A 6 -43.11 -41.42 53.16
CA PHE A 6 -42.61 -40.54 52.11
C PHE A 6 -43.55 -40.53 50.90
N LEU A 7 -43.85 -39.34 50.36
CA LEU A 7 -44.45 -39.13 49.04
C LEU A 7 -43.53 -38.18 48.25
N ALA A 8 -43.02 -38.66 47.12
CA ALA A 8 -42.15 -37.92 46.21
C ALA A 8 -42.96 -36.94 45.33
N PRO A 9 -42.50 -35.70 45.08
CA PRO A 9 -43.01 -34.89 44.00
C PRO A 9 -42.15 -35.05 42.73
N ALA A 10 -42.83 -34.98 41.59
CA ALA A 10 -42.33 -35.18 40.23
C ALA A 10 -41.07 -34.34 39.92
N ALA A 11 -40.07 -35.00 39.35
CA ALA A 11 -38.86 -34.38 38.83
C ALA A 11 -39.19 -33.54 37.58
N PHE A 12 -39.12 -32.22 37.73
CA PHE A 12 -38.90 -31.31 36.59
C PHE A 12 -37.52 -31.64 36.02
N LEU A 13 -37.48 -32.22 34.82
CA LEU A 13 -36.25 -32.36 34.05
C LEU A 13 -35.83 -30.95 33.60
N LEU A 14 -35.00 -30.28 34.40
CA LEU A 14 -34.19 -29.17 33.94
C LEU A 14 -33.21 -29.75 32.90
N LEU A 15 -33.52 -29.57 31.62
CA LEU A 15 -32.54 -29.71 30.54
C LEU A 15 -31.44 -28.68 30.81
N ALA A 16 -30.28 -29.16 31.22
CA ALA A 16 -29.06 -28.37 31.22
C ALA A 16 -28.86 -27.85 29.78
N LEU A 17 -28.97 -26.53 29.61
CA LEU A 17 -28.50 -25.87 28.40
C LEU A 17 -26.97 -25.92 28.44
N ASP A 18 -26.43 -26.99 27.86
CA ASP A 18 -24.99 -27.20 27.70
C ASP A 18 -24.34 -26.13 26.80
N ALA A 19 -23.01 -26.03 26.94
CA ALA A 19 -22.14 -24.95 26.52
C ALA A 19 -22.24 -24.51 25.03
N ALA A 20 -21.80 -23.28 24.78
CA ALA A 20 -21.83 -22.61 23.49
C ALA A 20 -20.94 -23.24 22.40
N ALA A 21 -21.41 -23.22 21.14
CA ALA A 21 -20.71 -23.86 20.03
C ALA A 21 -19.80 -22.99 19.15
N ILE A 22 -19.92 -21.67 19.27
CA ILE A 22 -18.88 -20.75 18.80
C ILE A 22 -18.15 -20.28 20.07
N LYS A 23 -16.88 -19.91 19.94
CA LYS A 23 -16.06 -19.37 21.05
C LYS A 23 -16.83 -18.34 21.89
N ASP A 24 -17.68 -17.57 21.22
CA ASP A 24 -18.68 -16.72 21.84
C ASP A 24 -20.09 -17.29 21.66
N LYS A 25 -20.84 -17.42 22.77
CA LYS A 25 -22.20 -17.98 22.81
C LYS A 25 -23.20 -17.19 21.98
N ASP A 26 -23.02 -15.87 21.92
CA ASP A 26 -23.90 -14.97 21.17
C ASP A 26 -23.33 -14.62 19.78
N ASN A 27 -22.21 -15.26 19.40
CA ASN A 27 -21.45 -14.95 18.20
C ASN A 27 -21.10 -13.45 18.13
N GLN A 28 -20.74 -12.85 19.28
CA GLN A 28 -20.47 -11.41 19.43
C GLN A 28 -21.68 -10.55 19.08
N GLY A 29 -22.86 -11.00 19.50
CA GLY A 29 -24.16 -10.42 19.18
C GLY A 29 -24.60 -10.57 17.72
N ARG A 30 -23.86 -11.33 16.88
CA ARG A 30 -24.15 -11.44 15.44
C ARG A 30 -25.34 -12.34 15.13
N TRP A 31 -25.78 -13.19 16.06
CA TRP A 31 -26.97 -14.03 15.84
C TRP A 31 -28.25 -13.25 15.52
N ASP A 32 -28.36 -12.04 16.06
CA ASP A 32 -29.53 -11.17 15.89
C ASP A 32 -29.21 -9.87 15.12
N LYS A 33 -27.95 -9.69 14.68
CA LYS A 33 -27.53 -8.54 13.86
C LYS A 33 -27.83 -8.84 12.39
N ARG A 34 -28.75 -8.09 11.80
CA ARG A 34 -29.16 -8.22 10.40
C ARG A 34 -28.16 -7.60 9.43
N ALA A 35 -28.13 -8.09 8.19
CA ALA A 35 -27.53 -7.38 7.08
C ALA A 35 -28.42 -6.19 6.67
N GLU A 36 -27.80 -5.04 6.38
CA GLU A 36 -28.53 -3.82 5.99
C GLU A 36 -28.94 -3.84 4.50
N SER A 37 -28.26 -4.64 3.68
CA SER A 37 -28.46 -4.69 2.24
C SER A 37 -28.24 -6.09 1.67
N GLY A 38 -28.57 -6.25 0.38
CA GLY A 38 -28.41 -7.50 -0.34
C GLY A 38 -29.47 -8.58 -0.03
N PRO A 39 -29.30 -9.79 -0.56
CA PRO A 39 -30.33 -10.85 -0.53
C PRO A 39 -30.71 -11.33 0.86
N ASP A 40 -29.82 -11.20 1.84
CA ASP A 40 -30.05 -11.67 3.21
C ASP A 40 -30.58 -10.58 4.16
N ARG A 41 -30.96 -9.38 3.65
CA ARG A 41 -31.52 -8.31 4.51
C ARG A 41 -32.75 -8.72 5.31
N GLU A 42 -33.51 -9.69 4.80
CA GLU A 42 -34.74 -10.20 5.44
C GLU A 42 -34.46 -11.20 6.56
N VAL A 43 -33.26 -11.80 6.58
CA VAL A 43 -32.85 -12.78 7.58
C VAL A 43 -32.59 -12.06 8.90
N PRO A 44 -33.08 -12.58 10.05
CA PRO A 44 -33.05 -11.86 11.32
C PRO A 44 -31.67 -11.74 11.96
N GLY A 45 -30.64 -12.40 11.43
CA GLY A 45 -29.25 -12.17 11.81
C GLY A 45 -28.27 -13.08 11.08
N PHE A 46 -27.00 -13.08 11.47
CA PHE A 46 -25.96 -13.91 10.85
C PHE A 46 -26.03 -15.36 11.36
N LEU A 47 -27.04 -16.09 10.89
CA LEU A 47 -27.36 -17.47 11.28
C LEU A 47 -26.63 -18.48 10.39
N VAL A 48 -26.41 -19.70 10.91
CA VAL A 48 -25.89 -20.82 10.11
C VAL A 48 -26.92 -21.20 9.05
N ASN A 49 -26.49 -21.24 7.79
CA ASN A 49 -27.31 -21.78 6.72
C ASN A 49 -27.29 -23.31 6.74
N LEU A 50 -28.47 -23.93 6.67
CA LEU A 50 -28.65 -25.38 6.68
C LEU A 50 -28.74 -25.93 5.25
N GLY A 51 -27.86 -25.46 4.37
CA GLY A 51 -27.79 -25.86 2.97
C GLY A 51 -29.07 -25.57 2.16
N PRO A 52 -29.39 -26.38 1.15
CA PRO A 52 -30.50 -26.13 0.23
C PRO A 52 -31.89 -26.30 0.88
N THR A 53 -31.97 -26.55 2.19
CA THR A 53 -33.25 -26.59 2.93
C THR A 53 -33.91 -25.21 3.01
N GLY A 54 -33.11 -24.13 2.95
CA GLY A 54 -33.54 -22.76 3.18
C GLY A 54 -33.79 -22.39 4.65
N ALA A 55 -33.50 -23.30 5.58
CA ALA A 55 -33.53 -23.00 7.01
C ALA A 55 -32.25 -22.30 7.46
N ARG A 56 -32.40 -21.39 8.42
CA ARG A 56 -31.34 -20.61 9.08
C ARG A 56 -31.45 -20.83 10.59
N ALA A 57 -30.34 -21.15 11.24
CA ALA A 57 -30.35 -21.58 12.64
C ALA A 57 -29.19 -21.04 13.46
N VAL A 58 -29.40 -21.00 14.78
CA VAL A 58 -28.31 -20.86 15.76
C VAL A 58 -27.70 -22.23 16.00
N LEU A 59 -26.38 -22.32 15.95
CA LEU A 59 -25.63 -23.53 16.29
C LEU A 59 -25.42 -23.63 17.80
N THR A 60 -25.71 -24.79 18.37
CA THR A 60 -25.37 -25.17 19.75
C THR A 60 -24.37 -26.35 19.73
N GLU A 61 -23.96 -26.89 20.88
CA GLU A 61 -22.93 -27.94 20.96
C GLU A 61 -23.21 -29.13 20.01
N LYS A 62 -24.48 -29.53 19.92
CA LYS A 62 -24.91 -30.73 19.18
C LYS A 62 -26.14 -30.49 18.30
N THR A 63 -26.69 -29.28 18.27
CA THR A 63 -27.98 -29.05 17.62
C THR A 63 -28.02 -27.75 16.83
N PHE A 64 -29.02 -27.64 15.95
CA PHE A 64 -29.39 -26.39 15.31
C PHE A 64 -30.76 -25.94 15.82
N VAL A 65 -30.86 -24.71 16.31
CA VAL A 65 -32.14 -24.11 16.68
C VAL A 65 -32.62 -23.23 15.53
N VAL A 66 -33.67 -23.65 14.82
CA VAL A 66 -34.21 -22.92 13.68
C VAL A 66 -34.72 -21.55 14.12
N ARG A 67 -34.29 -20.51 13.41
CA ARG A 67 -34.71 -19.13 13.64
C ARG A 67 -35.43 -18.52 12.45
N TYR A 68 -35.09 -18.94 11.24
CA TYR A 68 -35.69 -18.38 10.03
C TYR A 68 -35.76 -19.42 8.92
N LEU A 69 -36.77 -19.29 8.06
CA LEU A 69 -37.02 -20.15 6.91
C LEU A 69 -37.29 -19.26 5.71
N LEU A 70 -36.54 -19.47 4.63
CA LEU A 70 -36.78 -18.79 3.36
C LEU A 70 -38.11 -19.28 2.77
N LYS A 71 -38.96 -18.33 2.37
CA LYS A 71 -40.26 -18.63 1.77
C LYS A 71 -40.10 -19.44 0.48
N GLY A 72 -40.90 -20.48 0.32
CA GLY A 72 -40.89 -21.37 -0.85
C GLY A 72 -39.69 -22.32 -0.92
N ALA A 73 -38.80 -22.30 0.07
CA ALA A 73 -37.69 -23.24 0.15
C ALA A 73 -38.16 -24.66 0.55
N PRO A 74 -37.36 -25.71 0.31
CA PRO A 74 -37.73 -27.09 0.67
C PRO A 74 -38.20 -27.30 2.11
N GLY A 75 -37.58 -26.61 3.08
CA GLY A 75 -37.93 -26.67 4.49
C GLY A 75 -39.16 -25.86 4.88
N ASP A 76 -39.60 -24.92 4.03
CA ASP A 76 -40.76 -24.07 4.29
C ASP A 76 -42.04 -24.91 4.44
N GLY A 77 -42.86 -24.56 5.43
CA GLY A 77 -44.04 -25.31 5.84
C GLY A 77 -43.78 -26.68 6.50
N ARG A 78 -42.53 -27.18 6.52
CA ARG A 78 -42.17 -28.48 7.13
C ARG A 78 -41.45 -28.31 8.47
N LEU A 79 -40.42 -27.47 8.46
CA LEU A 79 -39.73 -27.00 9.66
C LEU A 79 -40.41 -25.72 10.17
N ARG A 80 -40.18 -25.40 11.44
CA ARG A 80 -40.75 -24.23 12.11
C ARG A 80 -39.67 -23.48 12.90
N PRO A 81 -39.74 -22.15 13.01
CA PRO A 81 -38.93 -21.43 13.99
C PRO A 81 -39.12 -22.02 15.39
N GLY A 82 -38.02 -22.27 16.09
CA GLY A 82 -38.00 -22.96 17.39
C GLY A 82 -37.78 -24.47 17.32
N ASP A 83 -37.87 -25.10 16.15
CA ASP A 83 -37.47 -26.50 15.99
C ASP A 83 -35.97 -26.67 16.33
N VAL A 84 -35.65 -27.71 17.11
CA VAL A 84 -34.27 -28.07 17.46
C VAL A 84 -33.88 -29.34 16.70
N LEU A 85 -32.99 -29.20 15.72
CA LEU A 85 -32.50 -30.32 14.93
C LEU A 85 -31.40 -31.03 15.73
N THR A 86 -31.64 -32.28 16.08
CA THR A 86 -30.74 -33.10 16.92
C THR A 86 -29.95 -34.13 16.13
N GLY A 87 -30.28 -34.33 14.85
CA GLY A 87 -29.65 -35.33 14.01
C GLY A 87 -30.30 -35.44 12.63
N ALA A 88 -29.86 -36.44 11.87
CA ALA A 88 -30.44 -36.78 10.57
C ALA A 88 -30.42 -38.30 10.36
N PHE A 89 -31.43 -38.82 9.65
CA PHE A 89 -31.61 -40.25 9.36
C PHE A 89 -31.51 -41.15 10.61
N GLY A 90 -32.16 -40.73 11.72
CA GLY A 90 -32.15 -41.48 12.98
C GLY A 90 -30.83 -41.44 13.74
N LYS A 91 -29.79 -40.78 13.21
CA LYS A 91 -28.49 -40.63 13.87
C LYS A 91 -28.37 -39.22 14.49
N PRO A 92 -28.11 -39.10 15.81
CA PRO A 92 -27.80 -37.82 16.44
C PRO A 92 -26.55 -37.17 15.85
N PHE A 93 -26.50 -35.84 15.85
CA PHE A 93 -25.28 -35.11 15.52
C PHE A 93 -24.20 -35.33 16.59
N SER A 94 -22.95 -35.35 16.14
CA SER A 94 -21.77 -35.41 17.00
C SER A 94 -21.49 -34.06 17.65
N SER A 95 -20.71 -34.05 18.75
CA SER A 95 -20.23 -32.80 19.37
C SER A 95 -19.34 -32.04 18.40
N HIS A 96 -19.54 -30.73 18.33
CA HIS A 96 -18.77 -29.88 17.44
C HIS A 96 -17.35 -29.56 17.92
N THR A 97 -16.46 -29.24 16.97
CA THR A 97 -15.11 -28.66 17.20
C THR A 97 -15.04 -27.18 16.81
N PHE A 98 -16.16 -26.61 16.37
CA PHE A 98 -16.27 -25.28 15.73
C PHE A 98 -16.01 -24.06 16.65
N GLY A 99 -15.64 -24.27 17.92
CA GLY A 99 -15.50 -23.21 18.94
C GLY A 99 -14.11 -23.04 19.58
N GLY A 100 -13.11 -23.84 19.21
CA GLY A 100 -11.78 -23.78 19.83
C GLY A 100 -10.72 -24.65 19.13
N GLU A 101 -9.63 -24.95 19.84
CA GLU A 101 -8.67 -25.97 19.43
C GLU A 101 -9.18 -27.37 19.83
N PRO A 102 -9.03 -28.40 18.98
CA PRO A 102 -8.41 -28.37 17.65
C PRO A 102 -9.30 -27.69 16.59
N HIS A 103 -8.69 -26.93 15.68
CA HIS A 103 -9.39 -26.30 14.56
C HIS A 103 -10.16 -27.32 13.71
N GLY A 104 -11.45 -27.09 13.48
CA GLY A 104 -12.27 -27.74 12.45
C GLY A 104 -13.73 -27.32 12.53
N TYR A 105 -14.59 -27.96 11.75
CA TYR A 105 -16.04 -27.79 11.80
C TYR A 105 -16.80 -29.13 11.92
N GLU A 106 -16.11 -30.16 12.42
CA GLU A 106 -16.75 -31.42 12.81
C GLU A 106 -17.92 -31.16 13.77
N GLY A 107 -18.86 -32.09 13.84
CA GLY A 107 -20.12 -31.93 14.58
C GLY A 107 -21.31 -31.65 13.67
N PRO A 108 -22.31 -30.87 14.14
CA PRO A 108 -23.57 -30.68 13.42
C PRO A 108 -23.41 -30.13 12.00
N ILE A 109 -22.42 -29.25 11.75
CA ILE A 109 -22.19 -28.68 10.40
C ILE A 109 -21.73 -29.77 9.43
N LEU A 110 -20.72 -30.56 9.81
CA LEU A 110 -20.21 -31.67 9.00
C LEU A 110 -21.30 -32.74 8.80
N ASP A 111 -21.93 -33.18 9.89
CA ASP A 111 -22.92 -34.26 9.87
C ASP A 111 -24.15 -33.91 9.02
N LEU A 112 -24.64 -32.66 9.11
CA LEU A 112 -25.77 -32.21 8.29
C LEU A 112 -25.37 -32.02 6.83
N GLY A 113 -24.17 -31.50 6.55
CA GLY A 113 -23.64 -31.40 5.19
C GLY A 113 -23.56 -32.78 4.51
N ASP A 114 -23.07 -33.79 5.22
CA ASP A 114 -23.01 -35.18 4.74
C ASP A 114 -24.41 -35.80 4.58
N ALA A 115 -25.35 -35.47 5.46
CA ALA A 115 -26.74 -35.91 5.35
C ALA A 115 -27.43 -35.33 4.10
N ILE A 116 -27.19 -34.05 3.79
CA ILE A 116 -27.66 -33.42 2.56
C ILE A 116 -27.05 -34.10 1.33
N GLU A 117 -25.73 -34.32 1.35
CA GLU A 117 -25.02 -35.02 0.27
C GLU A 117 -25.61 -36.41 0.01
N ARG A 118 -25.86 -37.19 1.09
CA ARG A 118 -26.49 -38.50 1.02
C ARG A 118 -27.89 -38.46 0.41
N ALA A 119 -28.70 -37.46 0.77
CA ALA A 119 -30.06 -37.32 0.25
C ALA A 119 -30.04 -37.03 -1.26
N GLU A 120 -29.25 -36.05 -1.70
CA GLU A 120 -29.16 -35.65 -3.10
C GLU A 120 -28.52 -36.72 -4.00
N ALA A 121 -27.65 -37.57 -3.45
CA ALA A 121 -27.08 -38.73 -4.13
C ALA A 121 -28.10 -39.84 -4.43
N LYS A 122 -29.28 -39.81 -3.80
CA LYS A 122 -30.32 -40.83 -3.91
C LYS A 122 -31.63 -40.26 -4.46
N ASP A 123 -32.63 -40.13 -3.60
CA ASP A 123 -34.01 -39.75 -3.93
C ASP A 123 -34.35 -38.31 -3.51
N GLY A 124 -33.38 -37.57 -2.96
CA GLY A 124 -33.56 -36.22 -2.45
C GLY A 124 -34.23 -36.16 -1.08
N ARG A 125 -34.54 -37.29 -0.42
CA ARG A 125 -35.29 -37.28 0.84
C ARG A 125 -34.37 -37.10 2.05
N LEU A 126 -34.22 -35.85 2.53
CA LEU A 126 -33.47 -35.55 3.76
C LEU A 126 -34.38 -35.74 4.99
N VAL A 127 -34.09 -36.72 5.83
CA VAL A 127 -34.84 -36.96 7.07
C VAL A 127 -34.08 -36.33 8.24
N LEU A 128 -34.71 -35.37 8.93
CA LEU A 128 -34.16 -34.68 10.08
C LEU A 128 -34.81 -35.16 11.37
N ASN A 129 -34.00 -35.38 12.40
CA ASN A 129 -34.47 -35.64 13.76
C ASN A 129 -34.73 -34.28 14.41
N VAL A 130 -35.98 -34.01 14.78
CA VAL A 130 -36.42 -32.69 15.26
C VAL A 130 -37.09 -32.83 16.62
N LEU A 131 -36.62 -32.05 17.59
CA LEU A 131 -37.33 -31.79 18.82
C LEU A 131 -38.20 -30.53 18.63
N ARG A 132 -39.51 -30.69 18.68
CA ARG A 132 -40.51 -29.62 18.56
C ARG A 132 -41.25 -29.48 19.89
N GLY A 133 -40.85 -28.50 20.69
CA GLY A 133 -41.27 -28.45 22.09
C GLY A 133 -40.68 -29.64 22.86
N SER A 134 -41.54 -30.54 23.37
CA SER A 134 -41.13 -31.78 24.05
C SER A 134 -41.22 -33.03 23.17
N GLU A 135 -41.72 -32.92 21.94
CA GLU A 135 -41.93 -34.07 21.05
C GLU A 135 -40.72 -34.29 20.13
N SER A 136 -40.22 -35.52 20.09
CA SER A 136 -39.21 -35.96 19.13
C SER A 136 -39.90 -36.54 17.90
N ILE A 137 -39.69 -35.91 16.74
CA ILE A 137 -40.32 -36.28 15.47
C ILE A 137 -39.27 -36.38 14.36
N GLU A 138 -39.58 -37.17 13.33
CA GLU A 138 -38.82 -37.14 12.08
C GLU A 138 -39.51 -36.22 11.06
N VAL A 139 -38.75 -35.28 10.50
CA VAL A 139 -39.24 -34.37 9.45
C VAL A 139 -38.50 -34.66 8.15
N ALA A 140 -39.24 -35.04 7.12
CA ALA A 140 -38.68 -35.26 5.79
C ALA A 140 -38.74 -33.98 4.94
N VAL A 141 -37.58 -33.47 4.57
CA VAL A 141 -37.40 -32.31 3.69
C VAL A 141 -37.04 -32.79 2.28
N PRO A 142 -37.85 -32.50 1.24
CA PRO A 142 -37.59 -32.95 -0.12
C PRO A 142 -36.59 -32.02 -0.82
N LEU A 143 -35.40 -32.53 -1.09
CA LEU A 143 -34.36 -31.88 -1.89
C LEU A 143 -34.40 -32.40 -3.33
N GLU A 144 -33.77 -31.67 -4.25
CA GLU A 144 -33.59 -32.13 -5.62
C GLU A 144 -32.47 -33.19 -5.68
N PRO A 145 -32.69 -34.37 -6.30
CA PRO A 145 -31.68 -35.41 -6.43
C PRO A 145 -30.65 -35.07 -7.52
N ILE A 146 -29.71 -34.18 -7.19
CA ILE A 146 -28.67 -33.69 -8.11
C ILE A 146 -27.40 -34.56 -8.16
N GLY A 147 -27.39 -35.69 -7.47
CA GLY A 147 -26.27 -36.62 -7.40
C GLY A 147 -25.24 -36.28 -6.31
N ALA A 148 -24.17 -37.08 -6.27
CA ALA A 148 -23.04 -36.89 -5.36
C ALA A 148 -21.87 -36.14 -6.03
N PHE A 149 -21.02 -35.50 -5.24
CA PHE A 149 -19.71 -35.05 -5.67
C PHE A 149 -18.85 -36.26 -6.08
N SER A 150 -18.12 -36.13 -7.20
CA SER A 150 -17.19 -37.18 -7.61
C SER A 150 -15.97 -37.22 -6.68
N PRO A 151 -15.21 -38.33 -6.64
CA PRO A 151 -13.95 -38.40 -5.90
C PRO A 151 -12.94 -37.31 -6.32
N THR A 152 -13.02 -36.87 -7.58
CA THR A 152 -12.16 -35.85 -8.17
C THR A 152 -12.80 -34.47 -8.22
N PHE A 153 -13.87 -34.17 -7.47
CA PHE A 153 -14.55 -32.87 -7.58
C PHE A 153 -13.55 -31.70 -7.39
N PRO A 154 -13.74 -30.60 -8.11
CA PRO A 154 -14.82 -30.34 -9.09
C PRO A 154 -14.55 -30.89 -10.49
N MET A 155 -13.41 -31.55 -10.73
CA MET A 155 -13.06 -32.11 -12.03
C MET A 155 -13.95 -33.31 -12.35
N GLN A 156 -14.50 -33.33 -13.57
CA GLN A 156 -15.35 -34.42 -14.06
C GLN A 156 -16.49 -34.73 -13.08
N CYS A 157 -17.17 -33.68 -12.61
CA CYS A 157 -18.21 -33.79 -11.61
C CYS A 157 -19.48 -33.09 -12.07
N ARG A 158 -20.47 -33.87 -12.51
CA ARG A 158 -21.79 -33.38 -12.95
C ARG A 158 -22.45 -32.48 -11.91
N LYS A 159 -22.37 -32.85 -10.63
CA LYS A 159 -22.89 -32.02 -9.52
C LYS A 159 -22.20 -30.65 -9.48
N SER A 160 -20.88 -30.61 -9.62
CA SER A 160 -20.11 -29.36 -9.62
C SER A 160 -20.46 -28.47 -10.82
N GLU A 161 -20.61 -29.06 -12.00
CA GLU A 161 -21.03 -28.36 -13.22
C GLU A 161 -22.43 -27.75 -13.08
N LEU A 162 -23.38 -28.52 -12.53
CA LEU A 162 -24.74 -28.04 -12.26
C LEU A 162 -24.75 -26.90 -11.25
N LEU A 163 -24.07 -27.06 -10.11
CA LEU A 163 -23.99 -26.04 -9.06
C LEU A 163 -23.30 -24.77 -9.58
N ARG A 164 -22.23 -24.91 -10.37
CA ARG A 164 -21.58 -23.77 -11.03
C ARG A 164 -22.52 -23.04 -11.99
N SER A 165 -23.24 -23.79 -12.82
CA SER A 165 -24.19 -23.23 -13.78
C SER A 165 -25.27 -22.39 -13.08
N ARG A 166 -25.81 -22.92 -11.96
CA ARG A 166 -26.78 -22.20 -11.12
C ARG A 166 -26.19 -20.95 -10.48
N ALA A 167 -24.97 -21.03 -9.96
CA ALA A 167 -24.28 -19.88 -9.37
C ALA A 167 -24.05 -18.76 -10.40
N LEU A 168 -23.57 -19.09 -11.60
CA LEU A 168 -23.37 -18.12 -12.68
C LEU A 168 -24.68 -17.51 -13.15
N LYS A 169 -25.72 -18.34 -13.29
CA LYS A 169 -27.07 -17.87 -13.63
C LYS A 169 -27.57 -16.87 -12.57
N TYR A 170 -27.47 -17.23 -11.29
CA TYR A 170 -27.86 -16.35 -10.19
C TYR A 170 -27.16 -15.00 -10.26
N LEU A 171 -25.84 -14.97 -10.44
CA LEU A 171 -25.09 -13.72 -10.54
C LEU A 171 -25.52 -12.88 -11.76
N ALA A 172 -25.78 -13.51 -12.90
CA ALA A 172 -26.18 -12.81 -14.12
C ALA A 172 -27.60 -12.23 -14.04
N GLU A 173 -28.52 -12.89 -13.33
CA GLU A 173 -29.89 -12.42 -13.08
C GLU A 173 -29.96 -11.28 -12.04
N HIS A 174 -28.86 -11.03 -11.32
CA HIS A 174 -28.75 -10.02 -10.26
C HIS A 174 -27.62 -9.03 -10.60
N PRO A 175 -27.82 -8.08 -11.53
CA PRO A 175 -26.77 -7.16 -11.98
C PRO A 175 -26.18 -6.28 -10.87
N GLU A 176 -26.93 -6.04 -9.79
CA GLU A 176 -26.47 -5.37 -8.58
C GLU A 176 -25.36 -6.14 -7.84
N SER A 177 -25.17 -7.44 -8.13
CA SER A 177 -24.07 -8.25 -7.59
C SER A 177 -22.69 -7.67 -7.91
N GLY A 178 -22.57 -6.89 -8.98
CA GLY A 178 -21.35 -6.18 -9.37
C GLY A 178 -21.08 -4.86 -8.64
N GLN A 179 -21.99 -4.40 -7.78
CA GLN A 179 -21.91 -3.09 -7.13
C GLN A 179 -21.31 -3.15 -5.71
N GLY A 180 -20.91 -4.35 -5.25
CA GLY A 180 -20.24 -4.54 -3.96
C GLY A 180 -18.83 -3.93 -3.91
N PRO A 181 -18.14 -4.03 -2.76
CA PRO A 181 -16.76 -3.55 -2.64
C PRO A 181 -15.81 -4.30 -3.59
N ALA A 182 -14.61 -3.74 -3.78
CA ALA A 182 -13.65 -4.17 -4.81
C ALA A 182 -13.44 -5.68 -4.90
N HIS A 183 -13.30 -6.39 -3.77
CA HIS A 183 -13.08 -7.85 -3.79
C HIS A 183 -14.31 -8.63 -4.26
N ALA A 184 -15.52 -8.25 -3.84
CA ALA A 184 -16.77 -8.87 -4.26
C ALA A 184 -17.03 -8.58 -5.74
N ARG A 185 -16.91 -7.32 -6.16
CA ARG A 185 -17.03 -6.89 -7.56
C ARG A 185 -16.07 -7.67 -8.46
N ALA A 186 -14.80 -7.80 -8.06
CA ALA A 186 -13.80 -8.55 -8.81
C ALA A 186 -14.18 -10.02 -8.95
N MET A 187 -14.54 -10.70 -7.85
CA MET A 187 -14.90 -12.12 -7.89
C MET A 187 -16.12 -12.37 -8.78
N VAL A 188 -17.16 -11.53 -8.69
CA VAL A 188 -18.36 -11.62 -9.56
C VAL A 188 -17.98 -11.41 -11.02
N THR A 189 -17.19 -10.36 -11.31
CA THR A 189 -16.73 -10.06 -12.68
C THR A 189 -15.97 -11.25 -13.26
N LEU A 190 -14.98 -11.76 -12.52
CA LEU A 190 -14.15 -12.88 -12.92
C LEU A 190 -14.97 -14.16 -13.11
N ALA A 191 -15.90 -14.47 -12.20
CA ALA A 191 -16.79 -15.63 -12.33
C ALA A 191 -17.59 -15.58 -13.64
N LEU A 192 -18.25 -14.45 -13.93
CA LEU A 192 -19.05 -14.27 -15.15
C LEU A 192 -18.19 -14.34 -16.42
N LEU A 193 -16.97 -13.78 -16.41
CA LEU A 193 -16.01 -13.91 -17.51
C LEU A 193 -15.64 -15.36 -17.82
N THR A 194 -15.71 -16.25 -16.83
CA THR A 194 -15.46 -17.68 -17.06
C THR A 194 -16.65 -18.45 -17.64
N SER A 195 -17.83 -17.83 -17.77
CA SER A 195 -19.03 -18.54 -18.26
C SER A 195 -18.83 -19.09 -19.68
N GLY A 196 -19.54 -20.18 -19.99
CA GLY A 196 -19.69 -20.67 -21.37
C GLY A 196 -20.92 -20.10 -22.06
N ASP A 197 -21.81 -19.44 -21.31
CA ASP A 197 -22.96 -18.73 -21.84
C ASP A 197 -22.55 -17.31 -22.27
N SER A 198 -22.84 -16.98 -23.53
CA SER A 198 -22.41 -15.71 -24.13
C SER A 198 -23.03 -14.47 -23.48
N GLN A 199 -24.26 -14.56 -22.94
CA GLN A 199 -24.92 -13.43 -22.29
C GLN A 199 -24.31 -13.17 -20.90
N GLN A 200 -24.03 -14.24 -20.15
CA GLN A 200 -23.35 -14.17 -18.86
C GLN A 200 -21.90 -13.67 -19.02
N GLU A 201 -21.17 -14.19 -20.02
CA GLU A 201 -19.82 -13.71 -20.34
C GLU A 201 -19.85 -12.22 -20.71
N ALA A 202 -20.81 -11.80 -21.54
CA ALA A 202 -20.98 -10.39 -21.91
C ALA A 202 -21.28 -9.49 -20.69
N ALA A 203 -22.01 -9.98 -19.68
CA ALA A 203 -22.20 -9.26 -18.42
C ALA A 203 -20.87 -9.07 -17.68
N GLY A 204 -20.04 -10.11 -17.58
CA GLY A 204 -18.69 -10.02 -17.02
C GLY A 204 -17.81 -9.01 -17.77
N LYS A 205 -17.85 -9.01 -19.11
CA LYS A 205 -17.10 -8.03 -19.94
C LYS A 205 -17.53 -6.59 -19.64
N ARG A 206 -18.84 -6.32 -19.57
CA ARG A 206 -19.36 -4.99 -19.22
C ARG A 206 -18.92 -4.56 -17.82
N MET A 207 -18.87 -5.47 -16.85
CA MET A 207 -18.43 -5.18 -15.48
C MET A 207 -16.92 -4.91 -15.39
N ALA A 208 -16.10 -5.60 -16.18
CA ALA A 208 -14.67 -5.32 -16.28
C ALA A 208 -14.43 -3.94 -16.91
N LEU A 209 -15.12 -3.64 -18.01
CA LEU A 209 -15.00 -2.36 -18.71
C LEU A 209 -15.53 -1.17 -17.88
N SER A 210 -16.54 -1.37 -17.03
CA SER A 210 -16.97 -0.33 -16.09
C SER A 210 -15.97 -0.07 -14.95
N TRP A 211 -14.86 -0.82 -14.91
CA TRP A 211 -13.73 -0.58 -14.02
C TRP A 211 -12.48 -0.12 -14.77
N ASN A 212 -12.62 0.30 -16.04
CA ASN A 212 -11.51 0.69 -16.90
C ASN A 212 -11.12 2.18 -16.77
N ASP A 213 -11.16 2.72 -15.56
CA ASP A 213 -10.68 4.08 -15.28
C ASP A 213 -9.43 4.01 -14.39
N PRO A 214 -8.37 4.79 -14.69
CA PRO A 214 -7.19 4.87 -13.84
C PRO A 214 -7.52 5.17 -12.37
N PRO A 215 -6.97 4.41 -11.40
CA PRO A 215 -7.21 4.68 -10.00
C PRO A 215 -6.62 6.03 -9.58
N GLY A 216 -7.43 6.87 -8.94
CA GLY A 216 -7.01 8.18 -8.45
C GLY A 216 -6.00 8.11 -7.30
N PRO A 217 -5.30 9.22 -6.98
CA PRO A 217 -4.45 9.31 -5.80
C PRO A 217 -5.22 8.99 -4.51
N GLY A 218 -4.60 8.30 -3.56
CA GLY A 218 -5.25 7.97 -2.28
C GLY A 218 -6.19 6.75 -2.33
N THR A 219 -6.40 6.14 -3.50
CA THR A 219 -7.19 4.91 -3.64
C THR A 219 -6.58 3.79 -2.79
N TRP A 220 -7.42 3.03 -2.09
CA TRP A 220 -6.94 1.92 -1.25
C TRP A 220 -6.23 0.88 -2.11
N THR A 221 -5.02 0.48 -1.69
CA THR A 221 -4.14 -0.42 -2.43
C THR A 221 -4.83 -1.75 -2.76
N TRP A 222 -5.65 -2.26 -1.83
CA TRP A 222 -6.47 -3.44 -2.03
C TRP A 222 -7.43 -3.29 -3.21
N GLY A 223 -8.10 -2.13 -3.30
CA GLY A 223 -8.99 -1.81 -4.41
C GLY A 223 -8.24 -1.76 -5.74
N VAL A 224 -7.04 -1.14 -5.74
CA VAL A 224 -6.16 -1.08 -6.91
C VAL A 224 -5.71 -2.48 -7.34
N SER A 225 -5.29 -3.34 -6.40
CA SER A 225 -4.87 -4.71 -6.70
C SER A 225 -6.01 -5.52 -7.33
N TYR A 226 -7.23 -5.44 -6.80
CA TYR A 226 -8.38 -6.15 -7.37
C TYR A 226 -8.81 -5.62 -8.73
N GLN A 227 -8.77 -4.30 -8.93
CA GLN A 227 -8.98 -3.69 -10.24
C GLN A 227 -7.96 -4.22 -11.25
N LEU A 228 -6.68 -4.18 -10.89
CA LEU A 228 -5.59 -4.63 -11.75
C LEU A 228 -5.68 -6.13 -12.06
N ILE A 229 -5.93 -7.00 -11.07
CA ILE A 229 -6.17 -8.44 -11.29
C ILE A 229 -7.32 -8.64 -12.28
N THR A 230 -8.44 -7.96 -12.08
CA THR A 230 -9.65 -8.11 -12.91
C THR A 230 -9.41 -7.69 -14.35
N LEU A 231 -8.79 -6.51 -14.55
CA LEU A 231 -8.51 -5.99 -15.89
C LEU A 231 -7.44 -6.81 -16.62
N CYS A 232 -6.42 -7.30 -15.90
CA CYS A 232 -5.42 -8.19 -16.49
C CYS A 232 -6.03 -9.51 -16.96
N GLU A 233 -6.80 -10.18 -16.10
CA GLU A 233 -7.50 -11.43 -16.49
C GLU A 233 -8.47 -11.18 -17.65
N TYR A 234 -9.21 -10.07 -17.64
CA TYR A 234 -10.05 -9.65 -18.76
C TYR A 234 -9.25 -9.47 -20.06
N HIS A 235 -8.11 -8.75 -20.02
CA HIS A 235 -7.25 -8.55 -21.17
C HIS A 235 -6.68 -9.87 -21.71
N LEU A 236 -6.21 -10.74 -20.81
CA LEU A 236 -5.64 -12.04 -21.17
C LEU A 236 -6.69 -12.96 -21.80
N LEU A 237 -7.93 -12.93 -21.30
CA LEU A 237 -9.04 -13.72 -21.83
C LEU A 237 -9.57 -13.21 -23.17
N THR A 238 -9.82 -11.91 -23.26
CA THR A 238 -10.59 -11.31 -24.37
C THR A 238 -9.71 -10.72 -25.45
N GLY A 239 -8.51 -10.30 -25.04
CA GLY A 239 -7.60 -9.61 -25.91
C GLY A 239 -7.77 -8.12 -26.08
N ASP A 240 -8.73 -7.55 -25.37
CA ASP A 240 -9.09 -6.15 -25.51
C ASP A 240 -7.97 -5.23 -24.99
N ALA A 241 -7.31 -4.53 -25.90
CA ALA A 241 -6.21 -3.63 -25.56
C ALA A 241 -6.67 -2.30 -24.93
N ALA A 242 -7.98 -1.99 -24.95
CA ALA A 242 -8.52 -0.74 -24.39
C ALA A 242 -8.30 -0.62 -22.88
N VAL A 243 -8.03 -1.73 -22.18
CA VAL A 243 -7.74 -1.71 -20.74
C VAL A 243 -6.25 -1.55 -20.40
N LEU A 244 -5.35 -1.66 -21.37
CA LEU A 244 -3.89 -1.56 -21.13
C LEU A 244 -3.46 -0.22 -20.51
N PRO A 245 -4.02 0.95 -20.90
CA PRO A 245 -3.70 2.21 -20.25
C PRO A 245 -4.02 2.20 -18.75
N THR A 246 -5.18 1.65 -18.38
CA THR A 246 -5.62 1.54 -16.97
C THR A 246 -4.81 0.51 -16.21
N ILE A 247 -4.47 -0.64 -16.83
CA ILE A 247 -3.55 -1.64 -16.26
C ILE A 247 -2.20 -0.98 -15.94
N LYS A 248 -1.63 -0.21 -16.87
CA LYS A 248 -0.38 0.53 -16.67
C LYS A 248 -0.49 1.55 -15.53
N ALA A 249 -1.60 2.31 -15.49
CA ALA A 249 -1.83 3.29 -14.44
C ALA A 249 -2.00 2.65 -13.05
N ALA A 250 -2.73 1.54 -12.94
CA ALA A 250 -2.92 0.82 -11.70
C ALA A 250 -1.62 0.15 -11.21
N ALA A 251 -0.83 -0.42 -12.12
CA ALA A 251 0.48 -0.98 -11.78
C ALA A 251 1.45 0.10 -11.26
N LEU A 252 1.45 1.28 -11.88
CA LEU A 252 2.22 2.44 -11.42
C LEU A 252 1.72 2.96 -10.06
N ARG A 253 0.40 3.07 -9.88
CA ARG A 253 -0.23 3.46 -8.61
C ARG A 253 0.20 2.55 -7.47
N LEU A 254 0.18 1.22 -7.65
CA LEU A 254 0.71 0.31 -6.64
C LEU A 254 2.18 0.60 -6.33
N ARG A 255 3.00 0.93 -7.33
CA ARG A 255 4.41 1.25 -7.04
C ARG A 255 4.54 2.53 -6.21
N GLU A 256 3.75 3.55 -6.53
CA GLU A 256 3.71 4.81 -5.76
C GLU A 256 3.21 4.61 -4.33
N ASP A 257 2.27 3.68 -4.13
CA ASP A 257 1.63 3.42 -2.83
C ASP A 257 2.43 2.44 -1.95
N GLN A 258 3.47 1.80 -2.50
CA GLN A 258 4.32 0.83 -1.80
C GLN A 258 5.16 1.52 -0.72
N TYR A 259 5.31 0.87 0.44
CA TYR A 259 6.14 1.41 1.51
C TYR A 259 7.63 1.35 1.14
N ASP A 260 8.27 2.51 1.11
CA ASP A 260 9.70 2.66 0.81
C ASP A 260 10.48 3.55 1.80
N GLY A 261 9.85 3.93 2.92
CA GLY A 261 10.47 4.79 3.93
C GLY A 261 9.98 4.58 5.36
N ARG A 262 10.32 5.53 6.23
CA ARG A 262 10.11 5.46 7.68
C ARG A 262 8.63 5.64 8.04
N ILE A 263 8.12 4.79 8.94
CA ILE A 263 6.77 4.94 9.48
C ILE A 263 6.83 5.77 10.77
N LEU A 264 6.42 7.04 10.72
CA LEU A 264 6.59 7.97 11.84
C LEU A 264 5.81 7.61 13.11
N VAL A 265 4.64 6.96 12.99
CA VAL A 265 3.84 6.55 14.16
C VAL A 265 4.56 5.51 15.03
N TRP A 266 5.53 4.81 14.45
CA TRP A 266 6.36 3.81 15.14
C TRP A 266 7.72 4.38 15.55
N ALA A 267 7.85 5.71 15.70
CA ALA A 267 9.04 6.32 16.27
C ALA A 267 9.28 5.83 17.71
N PRO A 268 10.55 5.70 18.14
CA PRO A 268 10.86 5.16 19.46
C PRO A 268 10.27 6.05 20.56
N LYS A 269 9.59 5.43 21.53
CA LYS A 269 9.16 6.10 22.76
C LYS A 269 10.36 6.27 23.71
N PRO A 270 10.30 7.19 24.70
CA PRO A 270 11.40 7.40 25.65
C PRO A 270 11.87 6.14 26.41
N SER A 271 11.00 5.12 26.52
CA SER A 271 11.28 3.84 27.20
C SER A 271 11.79 2.72 26.28
N GLU A 272 11.88 2.96 24.97
CA GLU A 272 12.24 1.95 23.97
C GLU A 272 13.66 2.19 23.46
N ASP A 273 14.38 1.13 23.08
CA ASP A 273 15.70 1.26 22.43
C ASP A 273 15.54 1.80 21.00
N PRO A 274 16.03 3.03 20.70
CA PRO A 274 15.91 3.62 19.37
C PRO A 274 16.53 2.76 18.27
N LYS A 275 17.62 2.03 18.56
CA LYS A 275 18.29 1.19 17.57
C LYS A 275 17.45 -0.03 17.20
N ALA A 276 16.83 -0.66 18.20
CA ALA A 276 15.93 -1.80 17.99
C ALA A 276 14.69 -1.39 17.17
N ILE A 277 14.12 -0.22 17.47
CA ILE A 277 12.99 0.34 16.71
C ILE A 277 13.41 0.64 15.27
N ASP A 278 14.55 1.29 15.06
CA ASP A 278 15.07 1.61 13.72
C ASP A 278 15.30 0.35 12.87
N ALA A 279 15.84 -0.72 13.47
CA ALA A 279 16.02 -2.00 12.82
C ALA A 279 14.68 -2.66 12.46
N ALA A 280 13.71 -2.66 13.39
CA ALA A 280 12.38 -3.21 13.15
C ALA A 280 11.60 -2.43 12.07
N GLN A 281 11.83 -1.12 11.96
CA GLN A 281 11.21 -0.32 10.90
C GLN A 281 11.64 -0.73 9.49
N GLN A 282 12.85 -1.29 9.32
CA GLN A 282 13.30 -1.79 8.01
C GLN A 282 12.48 -3.00 7.52
N LEU A 283 11.78 -3.71 8.42
CA LEU A 283 10.99 -4.89 8.06
C LEU A 283 9.77 -4.54 7.20
N TYR A 284 9.31 -3.28 7.24
CA TYR A 284 8.16 -2.78 6.48
C TYR A 284 8.45 -2.50 5.00
N LEU A 285 9.72 -2.45 4.60
CA LEU A 285 10.14 -2.13 3.24
C LEU A 285 9.46 -3.05 2.22
N GLY A 286 8.79 -2.47 1.22
CA GLY A 286 8.14 -3.20 0.13
C GLY A 286 6.71 -3.67 0.41
N GLY A 287 6.23 -3.55 1.64
CA GLY A 287 4.87 -3.96 2.00
C GLY A 287 3.81 -2.92 1.62
N PHE A 288 2.54 -3.34 1.68
CA PHE A 288 1.37 -2.52 1.39
C PHE A 288 0.40 -2.49 2.56
N GLY A 289 -0.08 -1.30 2.96
CA GLY A 289 -1.18 -1.15 3.92
C GLY A 289 -2.54 -1.09 3.24
N HIS A 290 -3.65 -0.86 3.97
CA HIS A 290 -4.96 -0.58 3.35
C HIS A 290 -4.95 0.71 2.53
N THR A 291 -4.38 1.77 3.09
CA THR A 291 -4.22 3.07 2.45
C THR A 291 -2.83 3.19 1.81
N PRO A 292 -2.66 4.04 0.79
CA PRO A 292 -1.34 4.36 0.23
C PRO A 292 -0.32 4.82 1.27
N TYR A 293 0.95 4.53 1.01
CA TYR A 293 2.04 5.10 1.78
C TYR A 293 2.06 6.64 1.64
N SER A 294 2.34 7.34 2.75
CA SER A 294 2.51 8.79 2.79
C SER A 294 3.73 9.08 3.66
N ALA A 295 4.70 9.78 3.10
CA ALA A 295 5.88 10.21 3.82
C ALA A 295 5.48 11.26 4.88
N GLY A 296 5.53 10.88 6.15
CA GLY A 296 5.58 11.86 7.25
C GLY A 296 4.28 12.25 7.94
N VAL A 297 3.12 11.66 7.66
CA VAL A 297 1.87 11.96 8.42
C VAL A 297 1.13 10.68 8.81
N GLY A 298 1.00 10.45 10.12
CA GLY A 298 0.43 9.24 10.72
C GLY A 298 -1.09 9.12 10.62
N LYS A 299 -1.62 8.75 9.44
CA LYS A 299 -3.00 8.25 9.29
C LYS A 299 -3.11 6.84 8.67
N ASN A 300 -2.01 6.10 8.50
CA ASN A 300 -1.99 4.88 7.67
C ASN A 300 -2.44 3.58 8.38
N GLY A 301 -3.37 3.65 9.33
CA GLY A 301 -3.93 2.47 10.00
C GLY A 301 -2.88 1.52 10.60
N TYR A 302 -3.00 0.22 10.32
CA TYR A 302 -2.13 -0.87 10.80
C TYR A 302 -0.79 -0.99 10.05
N GLY A 303 -0.41 -0.06 9.16
CA GLY A 303 0.80 -0.20 8.34
C GLY A 303 0.74 -1.37 7.33
N PRO A 304 1.87 -1.76 6.73
CA PRO A 304 1.95 -2.87 5.79
C PRO A 304 1.49 -4.22 6.34
N MET A 305 0.75 -4.97 5.53
CA MET A 305 0.21 -6.29 5.86
C MET A 305 0.54 -7.28 4.75
N GLN A 306 0.55 -8.57 5.11
CA GLN A 306 0.88 -9.64 4.16
C GLN A 306 -0.13 -9.71 3.02
N TYR A 307 -1.42 -9.67 3.31
CA TYR A 307 -2.45 -9.98 2.32
C TYR A 307 -2.56 -8.94 1.20
N THR A 308 -2.55 -7.65 1.56
CA THR A 308 -2.45 -6.52 0.61
C THR A 308 -1.20 -6.62 -0.26
N THR A 309 -0.07 -6.98 0.34
CA THR A 309 1.21 -7.15 -0.38
C THR A 309 1.16 -8.32 -1.35
N ILE A 310 0.61 -9.47 -0.93
CA ILE A 310 0.44 -10.65 -1.78
C ILE A 310 -0.46 -10.34 -2.98
N LEU A 311 -1.58 -9.64 -2.76
CA LEU A 311 -2.46 -9.24 -3.85
C LEU A 311 -1.79 -8.27 -4.82
N ALA A 312 -0.97 -7.33 -4.32
CA ALA A 312 -0.20 -6.44 -5.18
C ALA A 312 0.82 -7.22 -6.04
N VAL A 313 1.48 -8.24 -5.47
CA VAL A 313 2.37 -9.13 -6.24
C VAL A 313 1.62 -9.92 -7.30
N ILE A 314 0.47 -10.53 -6.97
CA ILE A 314 -0.38 -11.22 -7.95
C ILE A 314 -0.78 -10.24 -9.07
N ALA A 315 -1.22 -9.04 -8.71
CA ALA A 315 -1.66 -8.02 -9.66
C ALA A 315 -0.54 -7.57 -10.60
N TRP A 316 0.65 -7.29 -10.08
CA TRP A 316 1.83 -6.94 -10.87
C TRP A 316 2.26 -8.09 -11.79
N GLN A 317 2.26 -9.33 -11.31
CA GLN A 317 2.61 -10.48 -12.13
C GLN A 317 1.62 -10.73 -13.28
N LEU A 318 0.33 -10.48 -13.05
CA LEU A 318 -0.66 -10.51 -14.12
C LEU A 318 -0.47 -9.35 -15.10
N ALA A 319 -0.09 -8.16 -14.61
CA ALA A 319 0.23 -7.01 -15.45
C ALA A 319 1.44 -7.29 -16.36
N GLU A 320 2.47 -7.96 -15.85
CA GLU A 320 3.64 -8.37 -16.66
C GLU A 320 3.24 -9.24 -17.84
N ARG A 321 2.30 -10.17 -17.61
CA ARG A 321 1.75 -11.05 -18.66
C ARG A 321 0.88 -10.31 -19.67
N CYS A 322 0.34 -9.15 -19.30
CA CYS A 322 -0.31 -8.21 -20.22
C CYS A 322 0.69 -7.31 -20.96
N GLY A 323 2.01 -7.47 -20.76
CA GLY A 323 3.06 -6.65 -21.35
C GLY A 323 3.36 -5.35 -20.59
N VAL A 324 2.80 -5.17 -19.38
CA VAL A 324 3.06 -4.03 -18.50
C VAL A 324 4.03 -4.46 -17.40
N LYS A 325 5.31 -4.12 -17.56
CA LYS A 325 6.34 -4.49 -16.58
C LYS A 325 6.12 -3.79 -15.24
N ALA A 326 6.23 -4.56 -14.16
CA ALA A 326 6.35 -3.98 -12.83
C ALA A 326 7.78 -3.44 -12.62
N GLU A 327 7.93 -2.51 -11.68
CA GLU A 327 9.26 -2.01 -11.31
C GLU A 327 10.01 -3.13 -10.56
N PRO A 328 11.14 -3.66 -11.08
CA PRO A 328 11.72 -4.89 -10.54
C PRO A 328 12.15 -4.81 -9.08
N ARG A 329 12.60 -3.63 -8.60
CA ARG A 329 12.97 -3.43 -7.20
C ARG A 329 11.74 -3.47 -6.30
N GLY A 330 10.65 -2.82 -6.68
CA GLY A 330 9.39 -2.84 -5.95
C GLY A 330 8.83 -4.25 -5.80
N LEU A 331 8.81 -5.02 -6.89
CA LEU A 331 8.37 -6.42 -6.87
C LEU A 331 9.26 -7.28 -5.95
N ARG A 332 10.59 -7.15 -6.05
CA ARG A 332 11.53 -7.84 -5.16
C ARG A 332 11.29 -7.49 -3.70
N ASN A 333 11.14 -6.20 -3.38
CA ASN A 333 10.91 -5.76 -2.00
C ASN A 333 9.59 -6.30 -1.44
N ALA A 334 8.54 -6.38 -2.26
CA ALA A 334 7.25 -6.96 -1.87
C ALA A 334 7.37 -8.46 -1.58
N LEU A 335 8.07 -9.22 -2.42
CA LEU A 335 8.38 -10.63 -2.17
C LEU A 335 9.22 -10.78 -0.88
N ASP A 336 10.23 -9.94 -0.67
CA ASP A 336 11.02 -9.97 0.57
C ASP A 336 10.18 -9.65 1.82
N PHE A 337 9.20 -8.76 1.70
CA PHE A 337 8.22 -8.52 2.77
C PHE A 337 7.38 -9.77 3.05
N ILE A 338 6.93 -10.48 2.00
CA ILE A 338 6.21 -11.76 2.14
C ILE A 338 7.09 -12.81 2.82
N HIS A 339 8.35 -12.91 2.40
CA HIS A 339 9.34 -13.82 2.96
C HIS A 339 9.58 -13.56 4.46
N ARG A 340 9.65 -12.28 4.87
CA ARG A 340 9.81 -11.91 6.30
C ARG A 340 8.58 -12.27 7.13
N GLY A 341 7.37 -12.12 6.58
CA GLY A 341 6.13 -12.51 7.27
C GLY A 341 5.74 -13.97 7.09
N THR A 342 6.60 -14.81 6.52
CA THR A 342 6.37 -16.26 6.40
C THR A 342 7.35 -17.02 7.30
N ASN A 343 6.85 -17.82 8.22
CA ASN A 343 7.69 -18.58 9.16
C ASN A 343 8.21 -19.91 8.57
N GLU A 344 8.88 -20.72 9.40
CA GLU A 344 9.48 -21.98 8.94
C GLU A 344 8.44 -23.02 8.52
N ALA A 345 7.28 -23.05 9.20
CA ALA A 345 6.18 -23.93 8.84
C ALA A 345 5.38 -23.47 7.60
N GLY A 346 5.69 -22.30 7.03
CA GLY A 346 4.94 -21.73 5.91
C GLY A 346 3.68 -20.97 6.31
N TYR A 347 3.47 -20.68 7.61
CA TYR A 347 2.43 -19.77 8.08
C TYR A 347 2.75 -18.35 7.62
N VAL A 348 1.75 -17.67 7.07
CA VAL A 348 1.84 -16.28 6.62
C VAL A 348 1.12 -15.40 7.64
N ALA A 349 1.88 -14.50 8.27
CA ALA A 349 1.39 -13.54 9.26
C ALA A 349 0.30 -12.63 8.71
N TYR A 350 -0.42 -11.92 9.58
CA TYR A 350 -1.22 -10.77 9.16
C TYR A 350 -0.32 -9.54 8.94
N GLY A 351 0.48 -9.19 9.95
CA GLY A 351 1.39 -8.04 9.91
C GLY A 351 2.14 -7.85 11.23
N GLY A 352 1.43 -7.82 12.36
CA GLY A 352 2.03 -7.54 13.67
C GLY A 352 2.89 -8.65 14.25
N GLU A 353 2.80 -9.86 13.71
CA GLU A 353 3.58 -11.01 14.20
C GLU A 353 5.07 -10.94 13.82
N PHE A 354 5.45 -10.07 12.89
CA PHE A 354 6.86 -9.90 12.46
C PHE A 354 7.25 -8.44 12.25
N THR A 355 6.35 -7.50 12.56
CA THR A 355 6.57 -6.05 12.48
C THR A 355 6.19 -5.38 13.80
N LEU A 356 6.29 -4.06 13.88
CA LEU A 356 6.04 -3.29 15.11
C LEU A 356 4.56 -3.15 15.49
N ASN A 357 3.61 -3.66 14.71
CA ASN A 357 2.18 -3.44 15.00
C ASN A 357 1.75 -4.01 16.36
N ASN A 358 2.45 -5.05 16.85
CA ASN A 358 2.22 -5.64 18.17
C ASN A 358 3.38 -5.36 19.15
N GLY A 359 4.22 -4.36 18.86
CA GLY A 359 5.45 -4.06 19.60
C GLY A 359 6.70 -4.70 18.98
N LEU A 360 7.84 -4.58 19.68
CA LEU A 360 9.10 -5.18 19.23
C LEU A 360 9.02 -6.70 19.23
N ILE A 361 9.29 -7.30 18.07
CA ILE A 361 9.34 -8.75 17.85
C ILE A 361 10.78 -9.17 17.55
N ASP A 362 11.18 -10.36 18.00
CA ASP A 362 12.41 -11.01 17.54
C ASP A 362 12.20 -11.64 16.14
N PRO A 363 12.74 -11.03 15.06
CA PRO A 363 12.53 -11.52 13.70
C PRO A 363 13.22 -12.86 13.44
N VAL A 364 14.26 -13.21 14.20
CA VAL A 364 14.97 -14.49 14.08
C VAL A 364 14.13 -15.60 14.70
N ALA A 365 13.61 -15.37 15.90
CA ALA A 365 12.69 -16.30 16.55
C ALA A 365 11.42 -16.51 15.73
N TRP A 366 10.81 -15.42 15.24
CA TRP A 366 9.65 -15.48 14.35
C TRP A 366 9.91 -16.37 13.13
N ARG A 367 11.01 -16.11 12.40
CA ARG A 367 11.33 -16.84 11.17
C ARG A 367 11.54 -18.34 11.43
N LYS A 368 12.14 -18.70 12.57
CA LYS A 368 12.36 -20.11 12.98
C LYS A 368 11.12 -20.78 13.56
N SER A 369 10.07 -20.02 13.88
CA SER A 369 8.87 -20.57 14.48
C SER A 369 8.17 -21.55 13.53
N THR A 370 7.64 -22.62 14.10
CA THR A 370 6.86 -23.65 13.38
C THR A 370 5.38 -23.63 13.78
N GLY A 371 4.98 -22.64 14.58
CA GLY A 371 3.62 -22.42 15.06
C GLY A 371 2.69 -21.83 13.99
N GLY A 372 1.42 -21.67 14.35
CA GLY A 372 0.37 -21.16 13.48
C GLY A 372 -0.42 -22.29 12.81
N THR A 373 -1.74 -22.21 12.92
CA THR A 373 -2.73 -23.13 12.31
C THR A 373 -3.96 -22.39 11.79
N ASN A 374 -3.98 -21.06 11.91
CA ASN A 374 -5.10 -20.19 11.57
C ASN A 374 -4.92 -19.53 10.19
N TYR A 375 -6.05 -19.27 9.51
CA TYR A 375 -6.12 -18.55 8.23
C TYR A 375 -5.18 -19.11 7.14
N VAL A 376 -5.47 -20.33 6.67
CA VAL A 376 -4.79 -20.95 5.52
C VAL A 376 -4.90 -20.15 4.21
N GLY A 377 -5.93 -19.33 4.06
CA GLY A 377 -6.13 -18.48 2.86
C GLY A 377 -4.98 -17.52 2.54
N ARG A 378 -4.22 -17.03 3.54
CA ARG A 378 -3.04 -16.18 3.29
C ARG A 378 -1.92 -16.96 2.62
N ALA A 379 -1.69 -18.19 3.10
CA ALA A 379 -0.71 -19.09 2.52
C ALA A 379 -1.12 -19.52 1.10
N GLY A 380 -2.43 -19.69 0.84
CA GLY A 380 -2.93 -19.96 -0.51
C GLY A 380 -2.69 -18.80 -1.48
N ALA A 381 -2.98 -17.56 -1.05
CA ALA A 381 -2.67 -16.37 -1.83
C ALA A 381 -1.15 -16.24 -2.08
N SER A 382 -0.34 -16.45 -1.04
CA SER A 382 1.13 -16.41 -1.10
C SER A 382 1.68 -17.46 -2.06
N LEU A 383 1.15 -18.69 -2.02
CA LEU A 383 1.52 -19.76 -2.94
C LEU A 383 1.30 -19.33 -4.40
N LEU A 384 0.12 -18.77 -4.71
CA LEU A 384 -0.18 -18.26 -6.05
C LEU A 384 0.77 -17.13 -6.47
N ALA A 385 1.07 -16.17 -5.58
CA ALA A 385 2.02 -15.09 -5.86
C ALA A 385 3.42 -15.60 -6.24
N HIS A 386 3.94 -16.59 -5.52
CA HIS A 386 5.23 -17.20 -5.81
C HIS A 386 5.23 -18.01 -7.11
N LEU A 387 4.16 -18.76 -7.38
CA LEU A 387 4.01 -19.51 -8.64
C LEU A 387 3.91 -18.59 -9.86
N LEU A 388 3.33 -17.40 -9.68
CA LEU A 388 3.30 -16.38 -10.70
C LEU A 388 4.64 -15.65 -10.89
N SER A 389 5.60 -15.81 -9.95
CA SER A 389 6.90 -15.13 -9.91
C SER A 389 8.10 -16.10 -10.05
N PRO A 390 8.15 -16.99 -11.07
CA PRO A 390 9.19 -18.01 -11.20
C PRO A 390 10.60 -17.45 -11.46
N GLU A 391 10.71 -16.20 -11.90
CA GLU A 391 11.96 -15.47 -12.13
C GLU A 391 12.71 -15.11 -10.83
N PHE A 392 12.07 -15.25 -9.67
CA PHE A 392 12.69 -15.10 -8.36
C PHE A 392 13.02 -16.47 -7.77
N PRO A 393 14.30 -16.85 -7.61
CA PRO A 393 14.69 -18.20 -7.16
C PRO A 393 14.08 -18.61 -5.81
N ASP A 394 13.90 -17.67 -4.88
CA ASP A 394 13.29 -17.93 -3.57
C ASP A 394 11.81 -18.32 -3.66
N SER A 395 11.11 -17.96 -4.75
CA SER A 395 9.70 -18.30 -4.94
C SER A 395 9.45 -19.81 -4.86
N ALA A 396 10.33 -20.63 -5.43
CA ALA A 396 10.20 -22.08 -5.37
C ALA A 396 10.22 -22.60 -3.92
N LYS A 397 11.09 -22.03 -3.08
CA LYS A 397 11.22 -22.39 -1.67
C LYS A 397 9.98 -21.99 -0.87
N PHE A 398 9.46 -20.77 -1.05
CA PHE A 398 8.28 -20.31 -0.31
C PHE A 398 6.99 -20.95 -0.81
N ALA A 399 6.89 -21.25 -2.11
CA ALA A 399 5.80 -22.07 -2.65
C ALA A 399 5.75 -23.43 -1.94
N GLU A 400 6.89 -24.10 -1.78
CA GLU A 400 6.94 -25.39 -1.07
C GLU A 400 6.54 -25.29 0.40
N LYS A 401 7.01 -24.25 1.11
CA LYS A 401 6.56 -23.96 2.48
C LYS A 401 5.05 -23.77 2.56
N ASN A 402 4.47 -22.98 1.66
CA ASN A 402 3.03 -22.74 1.65
C ASN A 402 2.23 -24.00 1.30
N ARG A 403 2.70 -24.88 0.39
CA ARG A 403 2.09 -26.20 0.14
C ARG A 403 2.03 -27.05 1.40
N GLY A 404 3.16 -27.15 2.12
CA GLY A 404 3.23 -27.85 3.40
C GLY A 404 2.26 -27.26 4.42
N TYR A 405 2.19 -25.94 4.51
CA TYR A 405 1.26 -25.25 5.40
C TYR A 405 -0.21 -25.50 5.06
N LEU A 406 -0.58 -25.50 3.78
CA LEU A 406 -1.94 -25.81 3.33
C LEU A 406 -2.37 -27.21 3.81
N LYS A 407 -1.50 -28.22 3.70
CA LYS A 407 -1.75 -29.57 4.22
C LYS A 407 -1.88 -29.62 5.74
N LYS A 408 -1.12 -28.78 6.45
CA LYS A 408 -1.14 -28.71 7.92
C LYS A 408 -2.38 -27.99 8.46
N ALA A 409 -2.78 -26.87 7.84
CA ALA A 409 -3.72 -25.90 8.39
C ALA A 409 -5.06 -25.83 7.63
N TYR A 410 -5.34 -26.78 6.72
CA TYR A 410 -6.54 -26.79 5.88
C TYR A 410 -7.84 -26.53 6.65
N LYS A 411 -7.98 -27.07 7.87
CA LYS A 411 -9.17 -26.91 8.72
C LYS A 411 -9.50 -25.46 9.13
N SER A 412 -8.59 -24.52 8.89
CA SER A 412 -8.78 -23.09 9.16
C SER A 412 -9.32 -22.29 7.98
N LEU A 413 -9.71 -22.95 6.89
CA LEU A 413 -10.27 -22.29 5.70
C LEU A 413 -11.42 -21.32 6.02
N PRO A 414 -12.33 -21.61 6.96
CA PRO A 414 -13.39 -20.68 7.37
C PRO A 414 -12.92 -19.44 8.15
N ASP A 415 -11.67 -19.39 8.62
CA ASP A 415 -11.19 -18.41 9.61
C ASP A 415 -10.59 -17.16 8.99
N GLY A 416 -11.13 -16.72 7.85
CA GLY A 416 -10.66 -15.49 7.22
C GLY A 416 -10.98 -14.27 8.09
N HIS A 417 -9.95 -13.50 8.42
CA HIS A 417 -10.05 -12.23 9.14
C HIS A 417 -10.70 -11.15 8.28
N ALA A 418 -11.56 -10.32 8.91
CA ALA A 418 -12.36 -9.26 8.30
C ALA A 418 -13.44 -9.73 7.30
N CYS A 419 -13.12 -10.70 6.45
CA CYS A 419 -14.06 -11.33 5.54
C CYS A 419 -13.62 -12.79 5.31
N SER A 420 -14.38 -13.74 5.85
CA SER A 420 -14.11 -15.18 5.71
C SER A 420 -14.06 -15.66 4.27
N VAL A 421 -14.77 -14.98 3.35
CA VAL A 421 -14.76 -15.26 1.91
C VAL A 421 -13.38 -15.12 1.27
N LEU A 422 -12.56 -14.18 1.76
CA LEU A 422 -11.17 -14.05 1.30
C LEU A 422 -10.35 -15.30 1.65
N GLY A 423 -10.60 -15.85 2.84
CA GLY A 423 -9.97 -17.07 3.36
C GLY A 423 -10.10 -18.24 2.40
N PHE A 424 -11.34 -18.61 2.07
CA PHE A 424 -11.55 -19.73 1.17
C PHE A 424 -11.35 -19.41 -0.30
N ALA A 425 -11.57 -18.16 -0.76
CA ALA A 425 -11.29 -17.80 -2.15
C ALA A 425 -9.82 -18.06 -2.49
N TRP A 426 -8.90 -17.39 -1.80
CA TRP A 426 -7.48 -17.51 -2.11
C TRP A 426 -6.84 -18.78 -1.55
N GLY A 427 -7.41 -19.37 -0.49
CA GLY A 427 -7.02 -20.70 -0.03
C GLY A 427 -7.25 -21.77 -1.10
N LEU A 428 -8.44 -21.79 -1.70
CA LEU A 428 -8.82 -22.79 -2.71
C LEU A 428 -8.17 -22.50 -4.07
N LEU A 429 -8.12 -21.23 -4.50
CA LEU A 429 -7.43 -20.85 -5.74
C LEU A 429 -5.91 -21.12 -5.64
N GLY A 430 -5.29 -20.83 -4.49
CA GLY A 430 -3.91 -21.19 -4.22
C GLY A 430 -3.67 -22.70 -4.23
N ALA A 431 -4.56 -23.48 -3.60
CA ALA A 431 -4.51 -24.94 -3.65
C ALA A 431 -4.65 -25.47 -5.09
N ALA A 432 -5.52 -24.87 -5.89
CA ALA A 432 -5.72 -25.22 -7.29
C ALA A 432 -4.51 -24.88 -8.18
N ALA A 433 -3.80 -23.82 -7.84
CA ALA A 433 -2.57 -23.40 -8.49
C ALA A 433 -1.34 -24.19 -8.02
N SER A 434 -1.40 -24.88 -6.89
CA SER A 434 -0.25 -25.52 -6.22
C SER A 434 0.61 -26.46 -7.08
N GLU A 435 0.07 -26.98 -8.19
CA GLU A 435 0.65 -28.07 -8.98
C GLU A 435 0.81 -29.39 -8.18
N ASP A 436 0.18 -29.48 -7.00
CA ASP A 436 0.17 -30.66 -6.14
C ASP A 436 -1.28 -31.11 -5.88
N GLU A 437 -1.67 -32.22 -6.50
CA GLU A 437 -3.02 -32.78 -6.36
C GLU A 437 -3.33 -33.12 -4.90
N SER A 438 -2.35 -33.53 -4.10
CA SER A 438 -2.59 -33.86 -2.69
C SER A 438 -2.96 -32.63 -1.86
N VAL A 439 -2.35 -31.46 -2.13
CA VAL A 439 -2.77 -30.18 -1.52
C VAL A 439 -4.22 -29.86 -1.89
N LEU A 440 -4.54 -29.99 -3.18
CA LEU A 440 -5.87 -29.70 -3.70
C LEU A 440 -6.94 -30.63 -3.09
N ARG A 441 -6.66 -31.94 -3.02
CA ARG A 441 -7.54 -32.93 -2.38
C ARG A 441 -7.76 -32.62 -0.90
N THR A 442 -6.69 -32.38 -0.13
CA THR A 442 -6.81 -32.04 1.31
C THR A 442 -7.73 -30.84 1.53
N MET A 443 -7.58 -29.80 0.71
CA MET A 443 -8.39 -28.58 0.82
C MET A 443 -9.84 -28.79 0.36
N LEU A 444 -10.08 -29.49 -0.73
CA LEU A 444 -11.43 -29.65 -1.27
C LEU A 444 -12.25 -30.73 -0.56
N ASP A 445 -11.66 -31.90 -0.32
CA ASP A 445 -12.41 -33.06 0.20
C ASP A 445 -12.86 -32.83 1.64
N TYR A 446 -12.02 -32.24 2.49
CA TYR A 446 -12.43 -31.89 3.85
C TYR A 446 -13.55 -30.85 3.88
N HIS A 447 -13.64 -29.94 2.90
CA HIS A 447 -14.59 -28.82 2.90
C HIS A 447 -15.90 -29.08 2.14
N LYS A 448 -16.14 -30.30 1.64
CA LYS A 448 -17.37 -30.66 0.91
C LYS A 448 -18.63 -30.31 1.70
N ALA A 449 -18.72 -30.75 2.96
CA ALA A 449 -19.88 -30.47 3.80
C ALA A 449 -20.07 -28.97 4.06
N TRP A 450 -18.98 -28.23 4.27
CA TRP A 450 -19.04 -26.77 4.39
C TRP A 450 -19.64 -26.11 3.15
N PHE A 451 -19.16 -26.47 1.95
CA PHE A 451 -19.70 -25.95 0.69
C PHE A 451 -21.16 -26.36 0.48
N THR A 452 -21.54 -27.57 0.88
CA THR A 452 -22.94 -28.02 0.85
C THR A 452 -23.81 -27.17 1.76
N MET A 453 -23.34 -26.89 2.97
CA MET A 453 -24.05 -26.05 3.95
C MET A 453 -24.17 -24.60 3.47
N MET A 454 -23.23 -24.07 2.70
CA MET A 454 -23.31 -22.71 2.13
C MET A 454 -24.40 -22.54 1.07
N ARG A 455 -24.89 -23.62 0.44
CA ARG A 455 -25.83 -23.54 -0.69
C ARG A 455 -27.19 -22.99 -0.28
N CYS A 456 -27.78 -22.13 -1.09
CA CYS A 456 -29.15 -21.67 -0.97
C CYS A 456 -30.06 -22.33 -2.04
N PRO A 457 -31.38 -22.39 -1.82
CA PRO A 457 -32.34 -23.01 -2.75
C PRO A 457 -32.40 -22.35 -4.14
N ASP A 458 -32.09 -21.06 -4.22
CA ASP A 458 -32.10 -20.23 -5.45
C ASP A 458 -30.85 -20.42 -6.34
N GLY A 459 -29.93 -21.31 -5.95
CA GLY A 459 -28.69 -21.55 -6.67
C GLY A 459 -27.51 -20.68 -6.24
N SER A 460 -27.72 -19.74 -5.31
CA SER A 460 -26.66 -18.95 -4.70
C SER A 460 -25.96 -19.70 -3.56
N PHE A 461 -24.87 -19.12 -3.07
CA PHE A 461 -24.18 -19.54 -1.86
C PHE A 461 -24.18 -18.38 -0.88
N VAL A 462 -24.32 -18.66 0.41
CA VAL A 462 -24.20 -17.68 1.49
C VAL A 462 -22.97 -17.99 2.34
N VAL A 463 -22.29 -16.95 2.81
CA VAL A 463 -21.19 -17.12 3.76
C VAL A 463 -21.73 -17.69 5.07
N GLN A 464 -20.98 -18.60 5.69
CA GLN A 464 -21.31 -19.18 6.99
C GLN A 464 -20.64 -18.39 8.12
N PRO A 465 -21.23 -18.35 9.32
CA PRO A 465 -20.58 -17.75 10.50
C PRO A 465 -19.20 -18.37 10.73
N GLY A 466 -18.14 -17.55 10.73
CA GLY A 466 -16.76 -17.97 11.00
C GLY A 466 -16.34 -17.80 12.46
N ARG A 467 -15.11 -18.21 12.79
CA ARG A 467 -14.52 -18.06 14.14
C ARG A 467 -13.86 -16.69 14.39
N ASP A 468 -13.57 -15.95 13.33
CA ASP A 468 -12.92 -14.65 13.46
C ASP A 468 -13.87 -13.60 14.06
N TYR A 469 -13.33 -12.80 14.98
CA TYR A 469 -14.08 -11.78 15.71
C TYR A 469 -14.39 -10.55 14.85
N ALA A 470 -13.63 -10.32 13.79
CA ALA A 470 -13.81 -9.18 12.91
C ALA A 470 -14.50 -9.58 11.59
N ASP A 471 -15.03 -10.80 11.45
CA ASP A 471 -15.67 -11.21 10.20
C ASP A 471 -16.96 -10.41 9.92
N GLU A 472 -16.86 -9.53 8.94
CA GLU A 472 -17.93 -8.68 8.41
C GLU A 472 -18.43 -9.16 7.05
N GLY A 473 -17.93 -10.31 6.53
CA GLY A 473 -18.22 -10.79 5.19
C GLY A 473 -19.72 -10.93 4.89
N TYR A 474 -20.50 -11.33 5.90
CA TYR A 474 -21.97 -11.43 5.81
C TYR A 474 -22.64 -10.08 5.57
N TYR A 475 -22.22 -9.04 6.29
CA TYR A 475 -22.81 -7.70 6.22
C TYR A 475 -22.40 -6.95 4.97
N ILE A 476 -21.27 -7.33 4.37
CA ILE A 476 -20.73 -6.71 3.16
C ILE A 476 -21.35 -7.29 1.89
N SER A 477 -21.36 -8.62 1.77
CA SER A 477 -21.76 -9.31 0.51
C SER A 477 -22.21 -10.74 0.77
N SER A 478 -23.16 -10.90 1.71
CA SER A 478 -23.70 -12.17 2.21
C SER A 478 -23.76 -13.32 1.20
N ARG A 479 -24.33 -13.07 -0.01
CA ARG A 479 -24.47 -14.08 -1.05
C ARG A 479 -23.62 -13.87 -2.31
N TYR A 480 -23.51 -12.65 -2.83
CA TYR A 480 -22.91 -12.45 -4.16
C TYR A 480 -21.43 -12.87 -4.22
N ASN A 481 -20.63 -12.45 -3.24
CA ASN A 481 -19.21 -12.79 -3.19
C ASN A 481 -18.95 -14.30 -2.99
N PRO A 482 -19.54 -14.99 -1.98
CA PRO A 482 -19.36 -16.45 -1.85
C PRO A 482 -19.90 -17.22 -3.06
N THR A 483 -21.00 -16.77 -3.69
CA THR A 483 -21.52 -17.37 -4.93
C THR A 483 -20.49 -17.28 -6.05
N ALA A 484 -19.88 -16.12 -6.25
CA ALA A 484 -18.86 -15.92 -7.27
C ALA A 484 -17.60 -16.75 -7.03
N VAL A 485 -17.13 -16.79 -5.78
CA VAL A 485 -15.99 -17.63 -5.39
C VAL A 485 -16.30 -19.10 -5.65
N MET A 486 -17.48 -19.59 -5.27
CA MET A 486 -17.85 -20.98 -5.53
C MET A 486 -18.03 -21.26 -7.02
N ALA A 487 -18.50 -20.30 -7.83
CA ALA A 487 -18.53 -20.46 -9.29
C ALA A 487 -17.12 -20.62 -9.90
N LEU A 488 -16.12 -19.91 -9.36
CA LEU A 488 -14.71 -20.05 -9.76
C LEU A 488 -14.11 -21.38 -9.28
N VAL A 489 -14.38 -21.79 -8.03
CA VAL A 489 -13.89 -23.05 -7.45
C VAL A 489 -14.51 -24.24 -8.16
N LEU A 490 -15.84 -24.29 -8.31
CA LEU A 490 -16.51 -25.36 -9.06
C LEU A 490 -16.13 -25.34 -10.55
N GLY A 491 -15.60 -24.22 -11.04
CA GLY A 491 -15.06 -24.03 -12.38
C GLY A 491 -13.65 -24.55 -12.59
N LEU A 492 -12.97 -25.06 -11.56
CA LEU A 492 -11.60 -25.59 -11.68
C LEU A 492 -11.50 -26.85 -12.57
N GLY A 493 -12.63 -27.47 -12.91
CA GLY A 493 -12.71 -28.49 -13.95
C GLY A 493 -12.38 -27.96 -15.35
N TYR A 494 -12.57 -26.66 -15.60
CA TYR A 494 -12.32 -25.95 -16.85
C TYR A 494 -11.76 -24.55 -16.56
N PRO A 495 -10.54 -24.47 -16.00
CA PRO A 495 -10.00 -23.20 -15.52
C PRO A 495 -9.68 -22.30 -16.73
N LYS A 496 -10.09 -21.03 -16.63
CA LYS A 496 -9.89 -20.01 -17.68
C LYS A 496 -9.00 -18.86 -17.20
N LEU A 497 -8.82 -18.68 -15.89
CA LEU A 497 -8.08 -17.56 -15.32
C LEU A 497 -6.71 -18.03 -14.81
N LEU A 498 -5.72 -17.15 -14.88
CA LEU A 498 -4.40 -17.44 -14.34
C LEU A 498 -4.44 -17.62 -12.81
N ILE A 499 -5.29 -16.87 -12.11
CA ILE A 499 -5.54 -17.07 -10.68
C ILE A 499 -6.16 -18.45 -10.33
N GLN A 500 -6.69 -19.20 -11.30
CA GLN A 500 -7.14 -20.59 -11.11
C GLN A 500 -5.99 -21.61 -11.28
N GLY A 501 -4.74 -21.15 -11.43
CA GLY A 501 -3.57 -22.00 -11.63
C GLY A 501 -3.30 -22.33 -13.09
N THR A 502 -3.90 -21.63 -14.04
CA THR A 502 -3.48 -21.75 -15.45
C THR A 502 -2.27 -20.88 -15.68
N GLN A 503 -1.30 -21.42 -16.40
CA GLN A 503 -0.07 -20.72 -16.72
C GLN A 503 -0.24 -19.71 -17.89
N VAL A 504 -1.11 -20.02 -18.86
CA VAL A 504 -1.60 -19.11 -19.91
C VAL A 504 -3.09 -19.41 -20.11
N SER A 505 -3.90 -18.37 -20.32
CA SER A 505 -5.31 -18.55 -20.70
C SER A 505 -5.45 -18.60 -22.21
N ILE A 506 -5.85 -19.75 -22.74
CA ILE A 506 -6.20 -19.91 -24.16
C ILE A 506 -7.70 -20.17 -24.22
N PRO A 507 -8.50 -19.27 -24.82
CA PRO A 507 -9.95 -19.46 -24.92
C PRO A 507 -10.31 -20.83 -25.50
N GLY A 508 -11.23 -21.54 -24.82
CA GLY A 508 -11.69 -22.88 -25.22
C GLY A 508 -10.73 -24.03 -24.90
N VAL A 509 -9.53 -23.76 -24.37
CA VAL A 509 -8.58 -24.79 -23.98
C VAL A 509 -8.66 -25.05 -22.48
N ASN A 510 -8.88 -26.30 -22.09
CA ASN A 510 -8.72 -26.74 -20.71
C ASN A 510 -7.32 -27.36 -20.52
N PRO A 511 -6.36 -26.66 -19.89
CA PRO A 511 -5.00 -27.15 -19.75
C PRO A 511 -4.90 -28.45 -18.94
N LYS A 512 -5.85 -28.69 -18.02
CA LYS A 512 -5.91 -29.93 -17.22
C LYS A 512 -6.41 -31.13 -18.03
N ALA A 513 -7.10 -30.90 -19.15
CA ALA A 513 -7.56 -31.93 -20.06
C ALA A 513 -6.54 -32.27 -21.16
N LEU A 514 -5.56 -31.39 -21.44
CA LEU A 514 -4.56 -31.62 -22.48
C LEU A 514 -3.68 -32.83 -22.17
N ARG A 515 -3.34 -33.60 -23.21
CA ARG A 515 -2.41 -34.73 -23.17
C ARG A 515 -1.46 -34.64 -24.37
N GLY A 516 -0.38 -35.42 -24.36
CA GLY A 516 0.52 -35.56 -25.52
C GLY A 516 1.12 -34.24 -26.04
N SER A 517 1.18 -34.11 -27.38
CA SER A 517 1.77 -32.95 -28.06
C SER A 517 1.07 -31.62 -27.74
N PRO A 518 -0.28 -31.52 -27.70
CA PRO A 518 -0.95 -30.30 -27.24
C PRO A 518 -0.57 -29.84 -25.82
N LEU A 519 -0.41 -30.77 -24.86
CA LEU A 519 0.05 -30.43 -23.51
C LEU A 519 1.50 -29.92 -23.52
N ALA A 520 2.37 -30.56 -24.29
CA ALA A 520 3.76 -30.14 -24.45
C ALA A 520 3.85 -28.74 -25.10
N ALA A 521 3.05 -28.50 -26.14
CA ALA A 521 2.93 -27.19 -26.78
C ALA A 521 2.43 -26.13 -25.79
N TYR A 522 1.33 -26.40 -25.07
CA TYR A 522 0.82 -25.51 -24.02
C TYR A 522 1.89 -25.19 -22.97
N LYS A 523 2.60 -26.19 -22.43
CA LYS A 523 3.70 -25.96 -21.47
C LYS A 523 4.84 -25.14 -22.07
N ALA A 524 5.16 -25.34 -23.35
CA ALA A 524 6.20 -24.58 -24.04
C ALA A 524 5.81 -23.11 -24.28
N VAL A 525 4.53 -22.82 -24.59
CA VAL A 525 3.99 -21.44 -24.66
C VAL A 525 4.34 -20.70 -23.37
N VAL A 526 4.14 -21.35 -22.23
CA VAL A 526 4.34 -20.73 -20.92
C VAL A 526 5.82 -20.56 -20.60
N ALA A 527 6.64 -21.58 -20.86
CA ALA A 527 7.98 -21.65 -20.30
C ALA A 527 9.08 -20.99 -21.16
N LYS A 528 8.83 -20.71 -22.45
CA LYS A 528 9.92 -20.40 -23.39
C LYS A 528 9.66 -19.29 -24.41
N SER A 529 8.72 -19.48 -25.34
CA SER A 529 8.40 -18.48 -26.37
C SER A 529 7.16 -18.89 -27.19
N TYR A 530 6.44 -17.91 -27.75
CA TYR A 530 5.31 -18.14 -28.64
C TYR A 530 5.71 -18.82 -29.97
N GLY A 531 6.90 -18.50 -30.49
CA GLY A 531 7.44 -19.09 -31.72
C GLY A 531 7.78 -20.58 -31.61
N GLU A 532 8.36 -21.02 -30.49
CA GLU A 532 8.56 -22.45 -30.22
C GLU A 532 7.21 -23.18 -30.10
N ALA A 533 6.24 -22.56 -29.43
CA ALA A 533 4.90 -23.12 -29.31
C ALA A 533 4.19 -23.29 -30.66
N ALA A 534 4.32 -22.34 -31.58
CA ALA A 534 3.72 -22.44 -32.91
C ALA A 534 4.24 -23.64 -33.69
N ARG A 535 5.56 -23.90 -33.59
CA ARG A 535 6.18 -25.08 -34.21
C ARG A 535 5.67 -26.39 -33.62
N LEU A 536 5.53 -26.46 -32.29
CA LEU A 536 4.99 -27.65 -31.59
C LEU A 536 3.51 -27.87 -31.89
N ALA A 537 2.71 -26.80 -31.92
CA ALA A 537 1.28 -26.85 -32.22
C ALA A 537 1.00 -27.32 -33.66
N LYS A 538 1.82 -26.90 -34.64
CA LYS A 538 1.69 -27.32 -36.04
C LYS A 538 1.80 -28.84 -36.22
N GLY A 539 2.62 -29.51 -35.41
CA GLY A 539 2.76 -30.97 -35.43
C GLY A 539 1.64 -31.74 -34.72
N ALA A 540 0.75 -31.06 -34.00
CA ALA A 540 -0.32 -31.67 -33.20
C ALA A 540 -1.68 -31.76 -33.92
N GLY A 541 -1.79 -31.24 -35.15
CA GLY A 541 -3.01 -31.35 -35.95
C GLY A 541 -4.20 -30.54 -35.42
N PRO A 542 -5.45 -30.91 -35.77
CA PRO A 542 -6.65 -30.15 -35.43
C PRO A 542 -6.87 -29.91 -33.92
N GLU A 543 -6.34 -30.77 -33.07
CA GLU A 543 -6.47 -30.69 -31.60
C GLU A 543 -5.76 -29.46 -31.01
N ALA A 544 -4.80 -28.87 -31.72
CA ALA A 544 -4.10 -27.65 -31.32
C ALA A 544 -4.62 -26.39 -32.02
N ALA A 545 -5.80 -26.43 -32.66
CA ALA A 545 -6.36 -25.30 -33.40
C ALA A 545 -6.55 -24.04 -32.53
N ALA A 546 -7.07 -24.20 -31.31
CA ALA A 546 -7.27 -23.08 -30.38
C ALA A 546 -5.94 -22.46 -29.91
N ILE A 547 -4.91 -23.29 -29.69
CA ILE A 547 -3.55 -22.82 -29.36
C ILE A 547 -2.99 -22.02 -30.54
N SER A 548 -3.12 -22.55 -31.76
CA SER A 548 -2.61 -21.90 -32.97
C SER A 548 -3.29 -20.55 -33.25
N ALA A 549 -4.62 -20.47 -33.10
CA ALA A 549 -5.37 -19.22 -33.26
C ALA A 549 -4.99 -18.15 -32.23
N TYR A 550 -4.74 -18.56 -30.98
CA TYR A 550 -4.23 -17.67 -29.95
C TYR A 550 -2.85 -17.12 -30.30
N LEU A 551 -1.92 -17.97 -30.75
CA LEU A 551 -0.57 -17.55 -31.15
C LEU A 551 -0.60 -16.52 -32.30
N GLU A 552 -1.45 -16.72 -33.31
CA GLU A 552 -1.67 -15.75 -34.39
C GLU A 552 -2.21 -14.41 -33.87
N THR A 553 -3.10 -14.45 -32.88
CA THR A 553 -3.63 -13.23 -32.26
C THR A 553 -2.54 -12.48 -31.50
N GLN A 554 -1.69 -13.18 -30.74
CA GLN A 554 -0.56 -12.57 -30.02
C GLN A 554 0.47 -11.96 -30.97
N ALA A 555 0.78 -12.64 -32.08
CA ALA A 555 1.66 -12.12 -33.13
C ALA A 555 1.13 -10.80 -33.71
N ARG A 556 -0.16 -10.72 -34.07
CA ARG A 556 -0.78 -9.48 -34.56
C ARG A 556 -0.66 -8.32 -33.59
N ARG A 557 -0.80 -8.57 -32.28
CA ARG A 557 -0.59 -7.53 -31.25
C ARG A 557 0.85 -7.08 -31.15
N ALA A 558 1.81 -7.98 -31.30
CA ALA A 558 3.24 -7.64 -31.27
C ALA A 558 3.68 -6.82 -32.48
N ILE A 559 3.02 -7.00 -33.64
CA ILE A 559 3.27 -6.28 -34.89
C ILE A 559 2.82 -4.81 -34.79
N GLU A 560 1.71 -4.51 -34.11
CA GLU A 560 1.10 -3.17 -34.16
C GLU A 560 2.01 -2.04 -33.63
N PRO A 561 2.73 -2.19 -32.49
CA PRO A 561 3.70 -1.19 -32.05
C PRO A 561 4.86 -0.96 -33.04
N LEU A 562 5.26 -1.98 -33.81
CA LEU A 562 6.32 -1.85 -34.82
C LEU A 562 5.86 -0.97 -35.99
N ARG A 563 4.59 -1.08 -36.41
CA ARG A 563 3.98 -0.16 -37.39
C ARG A 563 3.97 1.29 -36.88
N GLY A 564 3.73 1.48 -35.59
CA GLY A 564 3.82 2.79 -34.95
C GLY A 564 5.24 3.39 -35.02
N LEU A 565 6.29 2.57 -34.82
CA LEU A 565 7.68 3.01 -34.95
C LEU A 565 8.06 3.36 -36.39
N GLU A 566 7.56 2.60 -37.36
CA GLU A 566 7.71 2.86 -38.79
C GLU A 566 7.11 4.23 -39.15
N ALA A 567 5.85 4.46 -38.77
CA ALA A 567 5.14 5.72 -39.02
C ALA A 567 5.82 6.93 -38.33
N ALA A 568 6.48 6.71 -37.20
CA ALA A 568 7.22 7.73 -36.46
C ALA A 568 8.65 7.98 -36.98
N GLY A 569 9.10 7.25 -38.01
CA GLY A 569 10.47 7.38 -38.54
C GLY A 569 11.55 6.89 -37.56
N ARG A 570 11.22 6.00 -36.62
CA ARG A 570 12.13 5.47 -35.59
C ARG A 570 12.74 4.13 -36.00
N TRP A 571 13.44 4.13 -37.12
CA TRP A 571 13.89 2.94 -37.83
C TRP A 571 14.95 2.12 -37.07
N GLY A 572 15.85 2.77 -36.33
CA GLY A 572 16.81 2.10 -35.47
C GLY A 572 16.10 1.33 -34.35
N LEU A 573 15.13 1.97 -33.70
CA LEU A 573 14.33 1.33 -32.65
C LEU A 573 13.42 0.24 -33.22
N LEU A 574 12.87 0.42 -34.43
CA LEU A 574 12.11 -0.60 -35.14
C LEU A 574 12.97 -1.84 -35.37
N ARG A 575 14.17 -1.68 -35.94
CA ARG A 575 15.11 -2.77 -36.20
C ARG A 575 15.45 -3.53 -34.92
N ASP A 576 15.81 -2.81 -33.86
CA ASP A 576 16.21 -3.42 -32.59
C ASP A 576 15.03 -4.15 -31.94
N ARG A 577 13.83 -3.53 -31.95
CA ARG A 577 12.61 -4.14 -31.40
C ARG A 577 12.14 -5.34 -32.22
N LEU A 578 12.28 -5.30 -33.55
CA LEU A 578 12.00 -6.42 -34.43
C LEU A 578 12.91 -7.61 -34.14
N ALA A 579 14.21 -7.37 -33.98
CA ALA A 579 15.19 -8.39 -33.62
C ALA A 579 14.88 -9.03 -32.24
N ASP A 580 14.43 -8.23 -31.27
CA ASP A 580 13.98 -8.71 -29.98
C ASP A 580 12.73 -9.60 -30.07
N LEU A 581 11.71 -9.13 -30.77
CA LEU A 581 10.45 -9.85 -30.91
C LEU A 581 10.61 -11.15 -31.72
N ARG A 582 11.55 -11.19 -32.66
CA ARG A 582 11.85 -12.39 -33.44
C ARG A 582 12.28 -13.58 -32.59
N ARG A 583 12.91 -13.33 -31.43
CA ARG A 583 13.26 -14.40 -30.46
C ARG A 583 12.02 -15.00 -29.79
N SER A 584 10.95 -14.23 -29.64
CA SER A 584 9.73 -14.64 -28.94
C SER A 584 8.61 -15.12 -29.86
N TYR A 585 8.50 -14.57 -31.07
CA TYR A 585 7.38 -14.80 -32.00
C TYR A 585 7.77 -15.51 -33.29
N GLY A 586 9.07 -15.69 -33.56
CA GLY A 586 9.55 -16.31 -34.80
C GLY A 586 9.04 -17.75 -34.97
N GLY A 587 8.41 -18.05 -36.10
CA GLY A 587 7.71 -19.31 -36.38
C GLY A 587 6.18 -19.20 -36.37
N ILE A 588 5.62 -18.03 -36.05
CA ILE A 588 4.19 -17.71 -36.25
C ILE A 588 4.05 -17.00 -37.60
N ALA A 589 3.12 -17.46 -38.46
CA ALA A 589 3.06 -17.03 -39.85
C ALA A 589 2.87 -15.51 -39.99
N SER A 590 1.90 -14.92 -39.29
CA SER A 590 1.66 -13.48 -39.39
C SER A 590 2.83 -12.61 -38.90
N PHE A 591 3.58 -13.06 -37.89
CA PHE A 591 4.77 -12.36 -37.42
C PHE A 591 5.91 -12.49 -38.43
N ASP A 592 6.17 -13.70 -38.93
CA ASP A 592 7.26 -13.95 -39.87
C ASP A 592 7.05 -13.18 -41.19
N ASP A 593 5.80 -13.11 -41.69
CA ASP A 593 5.44 -12.35 -42.89
C ASP A 593 5.70 -10.84 -42.71
N ALA A 594 5.24 -10.26 -41.59
CA ALA A 594 5.46 -8.84 -41.29
C ALA A 594 6.94 -8.53 -41.07
N ALA A 595 7.65 -9.38 -40.32
CA ALA A 595 9.08 -9.25 -40.07
C ALA A 595 9.89 -9.29 -41.37
N ALA A 596 9.54 -10.19 -42.30
CA ALA A 596 10.19 -10.29 -43.60
C ALA A 596 10.03 -9.01 -44.43
N ALA A 597 8.86 -8.37 -44.40
CA ALA A 597 8.62 -7.10 -45.10
C ALA A 597 9.52 -5.97 -44.58
N TRP A 598 9.61 -5.80 -43.26
CA TRP A 598 10.50 -4.78 -42.67
C TRP A 598 11.98 -5.10 -42.89
N GLU A 599 12.40 -6.35 -42.72
CA GLU A 599 13.78 -6.76 -42.98
C GLU A 599 14.20 -6.52 -44.44
N ALA A 600 13.28 -6.76 -45.40
CA ALA A 600 13.51 -6.44 -46.80
C ALA A 600 13.66 -4.93 -47.00
N GLY A 601 12.77 -4.12 -46.42
CA GLY A 601 12.85 -2.66 -46.48
C GLY A 601 14.14 -2.09 -45.89
N LEU A 602 14.58 -2.59 -44.73
CA LEU A 602 15.81 -2.17 -44.04
C LEU A 602 17.09 -2.50 -44.82
N ARG A 603 17.07 -3.49 -45.71
CA ARG A 603 18.22 -3.87 -46.55
C ARG A 603 18.35 -3.05 -47.84
N THR A 604 17.32 -2.27 -48.19
CA THR A 604 17.38 -1.39 -49.36
C THR A 604 18.36 -0.23 -49.13
N ARG A 605 18.79 0.42 -50.22
CA ARG A 605 19.59 1.64 -50.17
C ARG A 605 18.89 2.73 -49.35
N ASP A 606 17.58 2.85 -49.52
CA ASP A 606 16.76 3.86 -48.84
C ASP A 606 16.62 3.53 -47.34
N GLY A 607 16.46 2.25 -47.00
CA GLY A 607 16.44 1.79 -45.61
C GLY A 607 17.76 2.02 -44.87
N ALA A 608 18.90 1.80 -45.53
CA ALA A 608 20.21 2.09 -44.96
C ALA A 608 20.42 3.59 -44.71
N ALA A 609 20.00 4.45 -45.66
CA ALA A 609 20.02 5.90 -45.52
C ALA A 609 19.09 6.36 -44.39
N GLY A 610 17.89 5.79 -44.28
CA GLY A 610 16.94 6.05 -43.20
C GLY A 610 17.45 5.67 -41.82
N LEU A 611 18.15 4.53 -41.68
CA LEU A 611 18.77 4.10 -40.42
C LEU A 611 19.87 5.05 -39.96
N GLU A 612 20.75 5.46 -40.87
CA GLU A 612 21.82 6.40 -40.54
C GLU A 612 21.26 7.78 -40.19
N ALA A 613 20.27 8.25 -40.95
CA ALA A 613 19.56 9.49 -40.65
C ALA A 613 18.83 9.45 -39.30
N ASP A 614 18.13 8.35 -38.98
CA ASP A 614 17.46 8.19 -37.69
C ASP A 614 18.45 8.21 -36.52
N LYS A 615 19.58 7.51 -36.68
CA LYS A 615 20.65 7.51 -35.68
C LYS A 615 21.18 8.92 -35.44
N LEU A 616 21.60 9.61 -36.51
CA LEU A 616 22.12 10.98 -36.42
C LEU A 616 21.10 11.96 -35.82
N ALA A 617 19.82 11.86 -36.20
CA ALA A 617 18.77 12.69 -35.64
C ALA A 617 18.53 12.37 -34.15
N SER A 618 18.59 11.10 -33.76
CA SER A 618 18.45 10.68 -32.36
C SER A 618 19.62 11.15 -31.49
N ASP A 619 20.83 11.23 -32.06
CA ASP A 619 22.02 11.81 -31.41
C ASP A 619 22.02 13.35 -31.42
N GLY A 620 20.99 13.96 -32.03
CA GLY A 620 20.83 15.41 -32.12
C GLY A 620 21.63 16.08 -33.24
N PHE A 621 22.23 15.32 -34.17
CA PHE A 621 22.92 15.83 -35.35
C PHE A 621 21.96 15.94 -36.55
N TYR A 622 20.92 16.74 -36.40
CA TYR A 622 19.85 16.93 -37.38
C TYR A 622 20.31 17.36 -38.77
N GLY A 623 21.35 18.19 -38.84
CA GLY A 623 21.97 18.60 -40.11
C GLY A 623 22.56 17.43 -40.90
N LYS A 624 23.39 16.63 -40.23
CA LYS A 624 23.99 15.42 -40.79
C LYS A 624 22.93 14.37 -41.11
N ALA A 625 21.90 14.26 -40.26
CA ALA A 625 20.78 13.36 -40.48
C ALA A 625 20.05 13.68 -41.79
N ARG A 626 19.78 14.97 -42.05
CA ARG A 626 19.14 15.43 -43.28
C ARG A 626 19.98 15.15 -44.53
N GLU A 627 21.29 15.30 -44.44
CA GLU A 627 22.22 14.95 -45.53
C GLU A 627 22.24 13.44 -45.80
N ALA A 628 22.35 12.63 -44.74
CA ALA A 628 22.30 11.16 -44.83
C ALA A 628 20.98 10.66 -45.42
N LEU A 629 19.88 11.39 -45.20
CA LEU A 629 18.54 11.05 -45.68
C LEU A 629 18.32 11.35 -47.17
N ARG A 630 19.18 12.12 -47.83
CA ARG A 630 19.01 12.55 -49.23
C ARG A 630 18.65 11.41 -50.21
N PRO A 631 19.26 10.20 -50.14
CA PRO A 631 18.90 9.08 -51.01
C PRO A 631 17.47 8.54 -50.80
N ALA A 632 16.87 8.78 -49.63
CA ALA A 632 15.58 8.25 -49.20
C ALA A 632 14.51 9.33 -48.97
N ALA A 633 14.75 10.56 -49.41
CA ALA A 633 13.94 11.74 -49.04
C ALA A 633 12.45 11.61 -49.39
N GLU A 634 12.14 10.95 -50.51
CA GLU A 634 10.76 10.74 -50.99
C GLU A 634 10.12 9.45 -50.45
N SER A 635 10.90 8.59 -49.79
CA SER A 635 10.36 7.39 -49.16
C SER A 635 9.47 7.76 -47.97
N PRO A 636 8.44 6.94 -47.63
CA PRO A 636 7.64 7.16 -46.42
C PRO A 636 8.50 7.31 -45.15
N ALA A 637 9.61 6.58 -45.09
CA ALA A 637 10.62 6.66 -44.03
C ALA A 637 11.29 8.04 -43.96
N GLY A 638 11.73 8.54 -45.11
CA GLY A 638 12.38 9.84 -45.23
C GLY A 638 11.44 10.98 -44.86
N LEU A 639 10.19 10.93 -45.31
CA LEU A 639 9.19 11.93 -44.94
C LEU A 639 8.96 11.99 -43.42
N ALA A 640 8.88 10.83 -42.76
CA ALA A 640 8.71 10.77 -41.30
C ALA A 640 9.93 11.31 -40.53
N ILE A 641 11.15 10.99 -40.97
CA ILE A 641 12.38 11.48 -40.33
C ILE A 641 12.55 12.99 -40.56
N GLU A 642 12.28 13.50 -41.77
CA GLU A 642 12.32 14.94 -42.08
C GLU A 642 11.31 15.71 -41.23
N ALA A 643 10.08 15.20 -41.07
CA ALA A 643 9.08 15.83 -40.21
C ALA A 643 9.57 15.99 -38.76
N ARG A 644 10.30 15.00 -38.23
CA ARG A 644 10.92 15.06 -36.90
C ARG A 644 12.06 16.08 -36.82
N ILE A 645 12.92 16.14 -37.83
CA ILE A 645 13.98 17.16 -37.94
C ILE A 645 13.38 18.57 -37.92
N GLN A 646 12.32 18.79 -38.71
CA GLN A 646 11.62 20.08 -38.76
C GLN A 646 10.91 20.44 -37.45
N ALA A 647 10.39 19.45 -36.72
CA ALA A 647 9.83 19.67 -35.39
C ALA A 647 10.90 20.11 -34.38
N ALA A 648 12.05 19.44 -34.35
CA ALA A 648 13.17 19.83 -33.48
C ALA A 648 13.72 21.23 -33.84
N ALA A 649 13.73 21.58 -35.12
CA ALA A 649 14.12 22.91 -35.58
C ALA A 649 13.18 24.00 -35.04
N ARG A 650 11.85 23.79 -35.11
CA ARG A 650 10.87 24.74 -34.57
C ARG A 650 11.05 24.96 -33.07
N GLU A 651 11.16 23.88 -32.31
CA GLU A 651 11.38 23.95 -30.86
C GLU A 651 12.64 24.75 -30.51
N ARG A 652 13.71 24.58 -31.29
CA ARG A 652 14.96 25.33 -31.08
C ARG A 652 14.79 26.82 -31.35
N LEU A 653 14.11 27.18 -32.44
CA LEU A 653 13.84 28.58 -32.79
C LEU A 653 12.99 29.26 -31.72
N ASP A 654 11.97 28.58 -31.20
CA ASP A 654 11.11 29.10 -30.13
C ASP A 654 11.91 29.34 -28.84
N LEU A 655 12.84 28.44 -28.49
CA LEU A 655 13.72 28.61 -27.34
C LEU A 655 14.61 29.84 -27.48
N TRP A 656 15.26 30.02 -28.64
CA TRP A 656 16.12 31.19 -28.87
C TRP A 656 15.34 32.50 -28.77
N ALA A 657 14.16 32.56 -29.38
CA ALA A 657 13.28 33.72 -29.27
C ALA A 657 12.85 33.98 -27.82
N GLY A 658 12.60 32.92 -27.03
CA GLY A 658 12.28 33.03 -25.60
C GLY A 658 13.44 33.56 -24.77
N LEU A 659 14.67 33.09 -25.00
CA LEU A 659 15.87 33.56 -24.28
C LEU A 659 16.19 35.02 -24.59
N GLU A 660 16.02 35.44 -25.85
CA GLU A 660 16.19 36.84 -26.26
C GLU A 660 15.18 37.76 -25.57
N ARG A 661 13.88 37.39 -25.58
CA ARG A 661 12.83 38.15 -24.87
C ARG A 661 13.08 38.23 -23.36
N ALA A 662 13.63 37.18 -22.76
CA ALA A 662 13.94 37.14 -21.33
C ALA A 662 15.28 37.80 -20.98
N GLY A 663 16.02 38.34 -21.96
CA GLY A 663 17.32 38.96 -21.73
C GLY A 663 18.40 37.98 -21.25
N ARG A 664 18.26 36.67 -21.50
CA ARG A 664 19.20 35.63 -21.04
C ARG A 664 20.31 35.41 -22.07
N TRP A 665 21.07 36.48 -22.34
CA TRP A 665 22.06 36.58 -23.41
C TRP A 665 23.24 35.61 -23.25
N HIS A 666 23.69 35.36 -22.03
CA HIS A 666 24.77 34.39 -21.77
C HIS A 666 24.31 32.97 -22.14
N ARG A 667 23.09 32.61 -21.72
CA ARG A 667 22.51 31.30 -22.02
C ARG A 667 22.22 31.14 -23.50
N LEU A 668 21.72 32.20 -24.16
CA LEU A 668 21.48 32.23 -25.60
C LEU A 668 22.77 31.98 -26.38
N ARG A 669 23.87 32.67 -26.04
CA ARG A 669 25.18 32.46 -26.67
C ARG A 669 25.67 31.03 -26.51
N LYS A 670 25.64 30.49 -25.29
CA LYS A 670 26.10 29.13 -25.01
C LYS A 670 25.27 28.08 -25.76
N ASP A 671 23.96 28.27 -25.83
CA ASP A 671 23.08 27.35 -26.55
C ASP A 671 23.28 27.44 -28.06
N LEU A 672 23.42 28.65 -28.61
CA LEU A 672 23.73 28.88 -30.01
C LEU A 672 25.03 28.18 -30.42
N GLU A 673 26.11 28.37 -29.64
CA GLU A 673 27.41 27.72 -29.86
C GLU A 673 27.29 26.19 -29.83
N LEU A 674 26.49 25.64 -28.90
CA LEU A 674 26.28 24.20 -28.76
C LEU A 674 25.46 23.58 -29.91
N GLN A 675 24.46 24.31 -30.40
CA GLN A 675 23.51 23.78 -31.40
C GLN A 675 23.94 24.05 -32.85
N ARG A 676 24.91 24.94 -33.09
CA ARG A 676 25.39 25.28 -34.43
C ARG A 676 25.79 24.05 -35.25
N ASP A 677 26.57 23.17 -34.68
CA ASP A 677 27.03 21.96 -35.39
C ASP A 677 25.95 20.87 -35.47
N ARG A 678 24.95 20.92 -34.60
CA ARG A 678 23.84 19.98 -34.54
C ARG A 678 22.81 20.21 -35.64
N PHE A 679 22.52 21.48 -35.93
CA PHE A 679 21.52 21.87 -36.93
C PHE A 679 22.11 22.34 -38.27
N ARG A 680 23.43 22.36 -38.42
CA ARG A 680 24.10 22.81 -39.66
C ARG A 680 23.49 22.17 -40.92
N GLY A 681 22.94 22.96 -41.83
CA GLY A 681 22.24 22.49 -43.04
C GLY A 681 20.71 22.40 -42.90
N VAL A 682 20.17 22.73 -41.72
CA VAL A 682 18.74 22.98 -41.51
C VAL A 682 18.49 24.47 -41.71
N THR A 683 18.01 24.82 -42.90
CA THR A 683 17.95 26.19 -43.42
C THR A 683 17.32 27.22 -42.47
N SER A 684 16.23 26.86 -41.79
CA SER A 684 15.55 27.76 -40.85
C SER A 684 16.39 28.09 -39.62
N VAL A 685 17.16 27.12 -39.12
CA VAL A 685 18.02 27.27 -37.95
C VAL A 685 19.30 28.01 -38.31
N ASP A 686 19.92 27.68 -39.45
CA ASP A 686 21.12 28.37 -39.93
C ASP A 686 20.88 29.86 -40.16
N ALA A 687 19.73 30.21 -40.75
CA ALA A 687 19.36 31.61 -40.98
C ALA A 687 19.21 32.40 -39.67
N GLN A 688 18.52 31.82 -38.66
CA GLN A 688 18.36 32.48 -37.37
C GLN A 688 19.67 32.53 -36.58
N ALA A 689 20.50 31.49 -36.68
CA ALA A 689 21.79 31.44 -36.00
C ALA A 689 22.72 32.57 -36.47
N ALA A 690 22.78 32.83 -37.78
CA ALA A 690 23.58 33.93 -38.34
C ALA A 690 23.14 35.30 -37.80
N VAL A 691 21.83 35.55 -37.73
CA VAL A 691 21.27 36.80 -37.15
C VAL A 691 21.66 36.96 -35.68
N LEU A 692 21.62 35.88 -34.90
CA LEU A 692 21.98 35.91 -33.49
C LEU A 692 23.50 36.05 -33.27
N GLU A 693 24.33 35.39 -34.08
CA GLU A 693 25.79 35.52 -34.02
C GLU A 693 26.24 36.97 -34.27
N GLU A 694 25.65 37.64 -35.26
CA GLU A 694 25.91 39.06 -35.54
C GLU A 694 25.57 39.94 -34.32
N ARG A 695 24.36 39.75 -33.75
CA ARG A 695 23.92 40.49 -32.56
C ARG A 695 24.82 40.25 -31.35
N LEU A 696 25.15 39.00 -31.06
CA LEU A 696 25.98 38.62 -29.90
C LEU A 696 27.45 39.08 -30.03
N SER A 697 27.94 39.22 -31.26
CA SER A 697 29.32 39.66 -31.54
C SER A 697 29.49 41.18 -31.53
N SER A 698 28.39 41.93 -31.62
CA SER A 698 28.41 43.39 -31.46
C SER A 698 28.99 43.81 -30.10
N GLU A 699 29.46 45.05 -29.99
CA GLU A 699 29.93 45.62 -28.71
C GLU A 699 28.85 45.53 -27.63
N ALA A 700 27.63 45.95 -27.95
CA ALA A 700 26.46 45.83 -27.09
C ALA A 700 26.17 44.39 -26.67
N GLY A 701 26.24 43.44 -27.61
CA GLY A 701 26.01 42.01 -27.37
C GLY A 701 27.03 41.40 -26.42
N ARG A 702 28.33 41.75 -26.57
CA ARG A 702 29.40 41.27 -25.68
C ARG A 702 29.21 41.76 -24.24
N VAL A 703 28.81 43.03 -24.08
CA VAL A 703 28.49 43.60 -22.76
C VAL A 703 27.29 42.90 -22.12
N LEU A 704 26.22 42.65 -22.89
CA LEU A 704 25.03 41.93 -22.40
C LEU A 704 25.33 40.51 -21.94
N VAL A 705 26.13 39.77 -22.72
CA VAL A 705 26.54 38.41 -22.39
C VAL A 705 27.33 38.38 -21.08
N GLU A 706 28.28 39.29 -20.89
CA GLU A 706 29.10 39.32 -19.68
C GLU A 706 28.30 39.78 -18.45
N ALA A 707 27.45 40.79 -18.60
CA ALA A 707 26.59 41.25 -17.52
C ALA A 707 25.57 40.18 -17.09
N ASP A 708 24.94 39.48 -18.04
CA ASP A 708 23.98 38.40 -17.75
C ASP A 708 24.69 37.20 -17.10
N ARG A 709 25.92 36.88 -17.52
CA ARG A 709 26.75 35.84 -16.88
C ARG A 709 27.02 36.17 -15.41
N LEU A 710 27.51 37.38 -15.14
CA LEU A 710 27.78 37.85 -13.78
C LEU A 710 26.51 37.82 -12.93
N PHE A 711 25.38 38.27 -13.47
CA PHE A 711 24.09 38.26 -12.78
C PHE A 711 23.65 36.83 -12.45
N ALA A 712 23.73 35.90 -13.41
CA ALA A 712 23.39 34.49 -13.23
C ALA A 712 24.27 33.79 -12.18
N GLU A 713 25.52 34.21 -12.01
CA GLU A 713 26.44 33.73 -10.98
C GLU A 713 26.22 34.40 -9.60
N GLY A 714 25.24 35.31 -9.50
CA GLY A 714 24.87 36.00 -8.28
C GLY A 714 25.70 37.26 -7.98
N PHE A 715 26.46 37.77 -8.95
CA PHE A 715 27.25 39.00 -8.86
C PHE A 715 26.45 40.20 -9.37
N ALA A 716 25.39 40.55 -8.66
CA ALA A 716 24.49 41.65 -9.05
C ALA A 716 25.20 43.01 -9.18
N GLY A 717 26.15 43.34 -8.29
CA GLY A 717 26.91 44.60 -8.36
C GLY A 717 27.83 44.68 -9.58
N PRO A 718 28.70 43.68 -9.81
CA PRO A 718 29.50 43.59 -11.03
C PRO A 718 28.65 43.56 -12.32
N ALA A 719 27.53 42.85 -12.32
CA ALA A 719 26.60 42.83 -13.46
C ALA A 719 26.02 44.22 -13.76
N TRP A 720 25.54 44.92 -12.73
CA TRP A 720 25.03 46.29 -12.83
C TRP A 720 26.07 47.24 -13.42
N THR A 721 27.31 47.15 -12.93
CA THR A 721 28.44 47.97 -13.39
C THR A 721 28.76 47.70 -14.85
N ALA A 722 28.81 46.42 -15.24
CA ALA A 722 29.14 46.00 -16.60
C ALA A 722 28.16 46.57 -17.65
N CYS A 723 26.88 46.72 -17.32
CA CYS A 723 25.87 47.23 -18.26
C CYS A 723 25.51 48.72 -18.08
N GLN A 724 26.22 49.46 -17.23
CA GLN A 724 25.93 50.89 -16.93
C GLN A 724 25.91 51.80 -18.16
N GLY A 725 26.77 51.55 -19.16
CA GLY A 725 26.84 52.37 -20.39
C GLY A 725 25.90 51.93 -21.53
N LEU A 726 25.09 50.90 -21.32
CA LEU A 726 24.33 50.25 -22.40
C LEU A 726 22.88 50.73 -22.51
N GLU A 727 22.59 51.58 -23.51
CA GLU A 727 21.26 52.18 -23.72
C GLU A 727 20.29 51.37 -24.60
N THR A 728 20.55 50.08 -24.78
CA THR A 728 19.60 49.17 -25.44
C THR A 728 18.50 48.75 -24.45
N ASP A 729 17.30 48.41 -24.93
CA ASP A 729 16.21 47.90 -24.06
C ASP A 729 16.66 46.70 -23.19
N PRO A 730 17.40 45.71 -23.73
CA PRO A 730 17.89 44.61 -22.90
C PRO A 730 18.93 45.06 -21.86
N GLY A 731 19.74 46.07 -22.18
CA GLY A 731 20.73 46.65 -21.25
C GLY A 731 20.04 47.34 -20.07
N ARG A 732 19.00 48.14 -20.35
CA ARG A 732 18.16 48.75 -19.32
C ARG A 732 17.49 47.71 -18.43
N ALA A 733 16.87 46.69 -19.02
CA ALA A 733 16.17 45.65 -18.28
C ALA A 733 17.11 44.88 -17.31
N LEU A 734 18.31 44.50 -17.78
CA LEU A 734 19.28 43.79 -16.95
C LEU A 734 19.85 44.67 -15.83
N ARG A 735 20.11 45.96 -16.10
CA ARG A 735 20.51 46.93 -15.05
C ARG A 735 19.47 47.00 -13.94
N GLU A 736 18.19 47.11 -14.30
CA GLU A 736 17.12 47.18 -13.32
C GLU A 736 16.96 45.86 -12.53
N GLU A 737 17.11 44.71 -13.19
CA GLU A 737 17.08 43.39 -12.53
C GLU A 737 18.22 43.26 -11.50
N ALA A 738 19.44 43.62 -11.90
CA ALA A 738 20.61 43.64 -11.03
C ALA A 738 20.47 44.63 -9.86
N ALA A 739 19.92 45.82 -10.10
CA ALA A 739 19.67 46.82 -9.06
C ALA A 739 18.67 46.32 -8.02
N ARG A 740 17.53 45.74 -8.46
CA ARG A 740 16.51 45.18 -7.56
C ARG A 740 17.06 44.06 -6.69
N GLU A 741 17.86 43.17 -7.27
CA GLU A 741 18.46 42.08 -6.51
C GLU A 741 19.49 42.59 -5.48
N ALA A 742 20.29 43.59 -5.86
CA ALA A 742 21.20 44.24 -4.93
C ALA A 742 20.47 44.96 -3.78
N GLU A 743 19.35 45.64 -4.07
CA GLU A 743 18.48 46.24 -3.05
C GLU A 743 17.89 45.19 -2.10
N ARG A 744 17.37 44.09 -2.65
CA ARG A 744 16.79 43.00 -1.85
C ARG A 744 17.82 42.40 -0.90
N LEU A 745 19.02 42.10 -1.38
CA LEU A 745 20.10 41.53 -0.56
C LEU A 745 20.65 42.54 0.45
N THR A 746 20.72 43.82 0.09
CA THR A 746 21.10 44.90 1.04
C THR A 746 20.05 45.06 2.14
N GLY A 747 18.76 44.98 1.80
CA GLY A 747 17.65 45.03 2.77
C GLY A 747 17.68 43.87 3.78
N ALA A 748 18.15 42.68 3.37
CA ALA A 748 18.34 41.56 4.28
C ALA A 748 19.44 41.84 5.33
N LEU A 749 20.53 42.50 4.94
CA LEU A 749 21.59 42.92 5.86
C LEU A 749 21.08 44.01 6.83
N GLN A 750 20.32 44.98 6.33
CA GLN A 750 19.67 46.01 7.17
C GLN A 750 18.69 45.41 8.19
N ALA A 751 18.02 44.30 7.86
CA ALA A 751 17.15 43.60 8.82
C ALA A 751 17.96 43.01 9.99
N LEU A 752 19.11 42.38 9.72
CA LEU A 752 19.98 41.82 10.75
C LEU A 752 20.48 42.90 11.73
N GLU A 753 20.82 44.08 11.21
CA GLU A 753 21.19 45.25 12.03
C GLU A 753 20.03 45.67 12.94
N ARG A 754 18.82 45.86 12.39
CA ARG A 754 17.62 46.25 13.16
C ARG A 754 17.26 45.24 14.24
N GLU A 755 17.50 43.95 13.99
CA GLU A 755 17.30 42.86 14.95
C GLU A 755 18.45 42.73 15.98
N GLY A 756 19.49 43.56 15.88
CA GLY A 756 20.67 43.48 16.74
C GLY A 756 21.48 42.19 16.57
N ARG A 757 21.38 41.52 15.41
CA ARG A 757 22.10 40.27 15.07
C ARG A 757 23.50 40.56 14.53
N TRP A 758 24.29 41.28 15.31
CA TRP A 758 25.56 41.84 14.88
C TRP A 758 26.61 40.78 14.49
N ASN A 759 26.64 39.60 15.12
CA ASN A 759 27.56 38.55 14.69
C ASN A 759 27.16 37.96 13.33
N THR A 760 25.87 37.71 13.12
CA THR A 760 25.34 37.24 11.82
C THR A 760 25.54 38.29 10.73
N LEU A 761 25.28 39.57 11.02
CA LEU A 761 25.49 40.68 10.08
C LEU A 761 26.94 40.71 9.56
N ARG A 762 27.93 40.60 10.46
CA ARG A 762 29.36 40.58 10.08
C ARG A 762 29.69 39.42 9.13
N GLU A 763 29.18 38.23 9.42
CA GLU A 763 29.42 37.04 8.59
C GLU A 763 28.76 37.16 7.21
N GLU A 764 27.51 37.60 7.17
CA GLU A 764 26.75 37.75 5.91
C GLU A 764 27.24 38.92 5.06
N LEU A 765 27.68 40.03 5.66
CA LEU A 765 28.29 41.16 4.96
C LEU A 765 29.57 40.74 4.22
N SER A 766 30.42 39.92 4.84
CA SER A 766 31.63 39.39 4.21
C SER A 766 31.33 38.58 2.95
N LYS A 767 30.28 37.74 3.00
CA LYS A 767 29.83 36.92 1.87
C LYS A 767 29.15 37.74 0.77
N ALA A 768 28.41 38.78 1.14
CA ALA A 768 27.67 39.64 0.21
C ALA A 768 28.59 40.60 -0.57
N ARG A 769 29.70 41.03 0.03
CA ARG A 769 30.61 42.02 -0.55
C ARG A 769 31.07 41.73 -1.98
N PRO A 770 31.68 40.57 -2.32
CA PRO A 770 32.12 40.31 -3.69
C PRO A 770 30.95 40.28 -4.68
N LYS A 771 29.72 40.00 -4.22
CA LYS A 771 28.53 39.87 -5.07
C LYS A 771 27.85 41.20 -5.37
N LEU A 772 27.94 42.16 -4.45
CA LEU A 772 27.14 43.38 -4.49
C LEU A 772 27.96 44.66 -4.72
N VAL A 773 29.30 44.57 -4.65
CA VAL A 773 30.18 45.72 -4.88
C VAL A 773 29.91 46.39 -6.24
N GLY A 774 29.84 47.72 -6.25
CA GLY A 774 29.51 48.51 -7.45
C GLY A 774 28.02 48.80 -7.60
N ALA A 775 27.13 48.13 -6.86
CA ALA A 775 25.72 48.52 -6.79
C ALA A 775 25.55 49.70 -5.82
N PRO A 776 24.92 50.82 -6.24
CA PRO A 776 24.78 52.02 -5.39
C PRO A 776 24.09 51.77 -4.04
N ALA A 777 23.07 50.90 -4.02
CA ALA A 777 22.33 50.56 -2.81
C ALA A 777 23.21 49.86 -1.75
N PHE A 778 24.11 48.97 -2.18
CA PHE A 778 24.98 48.21 -1.29
C PHE A 778 26.20 49.02 -0.84
N ASP A 779 26.89 49.69 -1.77
CA ASP A 779 28.14 50.40 -1.48
C ASP A 779 27.99 51.48 -0.41
N LYS A 780 26.82 52.13 -0.38
CA LYS A 780 26.47 53.11 0.66
C LYS A 780 26.33 52.47 2.04
N GLY A 781 25.68 51.30 2.13
CA GLY A 781 25.46 50.59 3.40
C GLY A 781 26.71 49.87 3.91
N ALA A 782 27.49 49.27 3.01
CA ALA A 782 28.68 48.50 3.36
C ALA A 782 29.72 49.32 4.12
N ARG A 783 29.96 50.57 3.71
CA ARG A 783 30.90 51.48 4.42
C ARG A 783 30.44 51.78 5.84
N ALA A 784 29.16 52.09 6.02
CA ALA A 784 28.60 52.38 7.34
C ALA A 784 28.68 51.17 8.28
N TRP A 785 28.44 49.96 7.76
CA TRP A 785 28.59 48.74 8.55
C TRP A 785 30.04 48.42 8.88
N ASP A 786 30.99 48.65 7.97
CA ASP A 786 32.42 48.44 8.24
C ASP A 786 32.91 49.35 9.36
N GLU A 787 32.53 50.63 9.33
CA GLU A 787 32.82 51.59 10.40
C GLU A 787 32.19 51.16 11.74
N SER A 788 30.92 50.75 11.72
CA SER A 788 30.20 50.32 12.91
C SER A 788 30.82 49.05 13.52
N LEU A 789 31.14 48.04 12.71
CA LEU A 789 31.74 46.77 13.16
C LEU A 789 33.20 46.94 13.65
N ALA A 790 33.91 47.95 13.14
CA ALA A 790 35.27 48.28 13.56
C ALA A 790 35.33 49.16 14.83
N SER A 791 34.22 49.75 15.25
CA SER A 791 34.15 50.52 16.50
C SER A 791 34.29 49.64 17.76
N PRO A 792 34.77 50.18 18.89
CA PRO A 792 34.72 49.50 20.19
C PRO A 792 33.32 48.99 20.55
N GLU A 793 32.29 49.80 20.29
CA GLU A 793 30.87 49.51 20.52
C GLU A 793 30.44 48.29 19.70
N GLY A 794 30.72 48.30 18.39
CA GLY A 794 30.35 47.21 17.49
C GLY A 794 31.02 45.88 17.83
N ARG A 795 32.29 45.89 18.26
CA ARG A 795 32.97 44.68 18.76
C ARG A 795 32.29 44.11 20.01
N ALA A 796 31.82 44.98 20.90
CA ALA A 796 31.06 44.57 22.07
C ALA A 796 29.71 43.96 21.67
N TRP A 797 28.99 44.56 20.72
CA TRP A 797 27.71 44.03 20.23
C TRP A 797 27.84 42.67 19.55
N VAL A 798 28.87 42.47 18.71
CA VAL A 798 29.16 41.17 18.07
C VAL A 798 29.45 40.10 19.12
N SER A 799 30.25 40.44 20.14
CA SER A 799 30.60 39.50 21.21
C SER A 799 29.38 39.16 22.08
N ALA A 800 28.54 40.14 22.39
CA ALA A 800 27.31 39.94 23.14
C ALA A 800 26.29 39.08 22.38
N ASP A 801 26.04 39.36 21.09
CA ASP A 801 25.14 38.55 20.25
C ASP A 801 25.65 37.11 20.11
N ARG A 802 26.97 36.90 20.03
CA ARG A 802 27.57 35.56 20.05
C ARG A 802 27.30 34.82 21.36
N MET A 803 27.50 35.46 22.51
CA MET A 803 27.22 34.84 23.82
C MET A 803 25.74 34.53 24.00
N ALA A 804 24.86 35.41 23.50
CA ALA A 804 23.42 35.20 23.49
C ALA A 804 23.05 33.95 22.65
N GLY A 805 23.67 33.78 21.48
CA GLY A 805 23.49 32.60 20.63
C GLY A 805 23.96 31.28 21.28
N LEU A 806 24.90 31.34 22.22
CA LEU A 806 25.34 30.18 23.03
C LEU A 806 24.44 29.92 24.26
N GLY A 807 23.42 30.76 24.48
CA GLY A 807 22.48 30.63 25.59
C GLY A 807 22.97 31.21 26.92
N ASP A 808 24.04 32.02 26.91
CA ASP A 808 24.53 32.76 28.08
C ASP A 808 24.13 34.24 27.97
N LEU A 809 22.84 34.50 28.22
CA LEU A 809 22.24 35.83 28.11
C LEU A 809 22.81 36.81 29.17
N GLY A 810 23.24 36.30 30.31
CA GLY A 810 23.86 37.06 31.39
C GLY A 810 25.24 37.60 31.01
N ALA A 811 26.09 36.76 30.39
CA ALA A 811 27.35 37.22 29.82
C ALA A 811 27.14 38.26 28.72
N ALA A 812 26.16 38.03 27.85
CA ALA A 812 25.78 39.00 26.82
C ALA A 812 25.33 40.34 27.42
N ALA A 813 24.49 40.33 28.46
CA ALA A 813 24.01 41.55 29.11
C ALA A 813 25.14 42.35 29.79
N ARG A 814 26.08 41.67 30.45
CA ARG A 814 27.27 42.32 31.03
C ARG A 814 28.15 42.98 29.98
N MET A 815 28.33 42.34 28.82
CA MET A 815 29.08 42.91 27.70
C MET A 815 28.40 44.17 27.13
N LEU A 816 27.07 44.26 27.20
CA LEU A 816 26.31 45.44 26.75
C LEU A 816 26.24 46.57 27.77
N ALA A 817 26.65 46.35 29.03
CA ALA A 817 26.53 47.36 30.08
C ALA A 817 27.32 48.65 29.77
N ALA A 818 28.49 48.52 29.13
CA ALA A 818 29.32 49.66 28.72
C ALA A 818 28.89 50.28 27.38
N HIS A 819 28.24 49.49 26.51
CA HIS A 819 27.87 49.88 25.14
C HIS A 819 26.46 49.35 24.81
N PRO A 820 25.40 50.01 25.30
CA PRO A 820 24.04 49.50 25.17
C PRO A 820 23.54 49.50 23.72
N HIS A 821 22.79 48.46 23.35
CA HIS A 821 22.10 48.38 22.05
C HIS A 821 20.67 47.91 22.24
N ALA A 822 19.70 48.78 21.96
CA ALA A 822 18.29 48.59 22.33
C ALA A 822 17.69 47.27 21.83
N ALA A 823 17.85 46.95 20.54
CA ALA A 823 17.27 45.73 19.97
C ALA A 823 17.91 44.45 20.53
N LEU A 824 19.20 44.49 20.86
CA LEU A 824 19.90 43.34 21.41
C LEU A 824 19.52 43.15 22.89
N GLN A 825 19.42 44.23 23.65
CA GLN A 825 18.90 44.21 25.02
C GLN A 825 17.47 43.66 25.07
N GLN A 826 16.60 44.11 24.18
CA GLN A 826 15.23 43.60 24.08
C GLN A 826 15.17 42.09 23.79
N ARG A 827 16.09 41.57 22.97
CA ARG A 827 16.21 40.13 22.71
C ARG A 827 16.68 39.36 23.94
N LEU A 828 17.64 39.89 24.70
CA LEU A 828 18.08 39.27 25.95
C LEU A 828 16.94 39.22 26.98
N GLU A 829 16.17 40.31 27.10
CA GLU A 829 14.99 40.38 27.97
C GLU A 829 13.89 39.41 27.55
N SER A 830 13.63 39.29 26.24
CA SER A 830 12.63 38.36 25.73
C SER A 830 13.04 36.91 25.95
N GLY A 831 14.30 36.56 25.65
CA GLY A 831 14.84 35.22 25.90
C GLY A 831 14.89 34.86 27.39
N SER A 832 15.15 35.84 28.26
CA SER A 832 15.05 35.68 29.71
C SER A 832 13.63 35.34 30.15
N LYS A 833 12.61 36.06 29.65
CA LYS A 833 11.20 35.79 29.95
C LYS A 833 10.75 34.38 29.52
N GLU A 834 11.17 33.93 28.34
CA GLU A 834 10.87 32.58 27.86
C GLU A 834 11.46 31.50 28.80
N LEU A 835 12.72 31.68 29.22
CA LEU A 835 13.40 30.76 30.13
C LEU A 835 12.82 30.79 31.56
N LEU A 836 12.17 31.89 31.96
CA LEU A 836 11.47 32.03 33.24
C LEU A 836 10.05 31.44 33.23
N ALA A 837 9.44 31.16 32.08
CA ALA A 837 8.06 30.65 32.01
C ALA A 837 7.82 29.35 32.83
N PRO A 838 8.73 28.35 32.84
CA PRO A 838 8.57 27.16 33.69
C PRO A 838 8.63 27.46 35.18
N ILE A 839 9.36 28.49 35.61
CA ILE A 839 9.47 28.91 37.01
C ILE A 839 8.12 29.42 37.51
N ALA A 840 7.42 30.24 36.72
CA ALA A 840 6.09 30.73 37.06
C ALA A 840 5.06 29.60 37.21
N ALA A 841 5.17 28.52 36.43
CA ALA A 841 4.30 27.37 36.55
C ALA A 841 4.54 26.55 37.84
N LEU A 842 5.80 26.45 38.29
CA LEU A 842 6.14 25.79 39.55
C LEU A 842 5.66 26.61 40.76
N GLU A 843 5.76 27.94 40.66
CA GLU A 843 5.26 28.88 41.66
C GLU A 843 3.75 28.77 41.83
N ALA A 844 3.00 28.76 40.73
CA ALA A 844 1.54 28.59 40.75
C ALA A 844 1.10 27.25 41.35
N LYS A 845 1.90 26.19 41.20
CA LYS A 845 1.65 24.87 41.81
C LYS A 845 2.03 24.79 43.29
N GLY A 846 2.74 25.79 43.81
CA GLY A 846 3.31 25.77 45.17
C GLY A 846 4.46 24.78 45.33
N ASP A 847 5.08 24.32 44.24
CA ASP A 847 6.26 23.44 44.27
C ASP A 847 7.55 24.26 44.42
N TRP A 848 7.68 24.87 45.60
CA TRP A 848 8.82 25.72 45.95
C TRP A 848 10.18 25.00 45.89
N TYR A 849 10.20 23.67 46.06
CA TYR A 849 11.43 22.88 46.02
C TYR A 849 11.97 22.68 44.59
N ALA A 850 11.10 22.27 43.66
CA ALA A 850 11.49 22.20 42.25
C ALA A 850 11.82 23.58 41.68
N LEU A 851 11.09 24.62 42.11
CA LEU A 851 11.32 26.00 41.72
C LEU A 851 12.74 26.47 42.07
N ASP A 852 13.18 26.34 43.34
CA ASP A 852 14.49 26.82 43.79
C ASP A 852 15.65 26.15 43.02
N ARG A 853 15.52 24.84 42.75
CA ARG A 853 16.49 24.06 41.95
C ARG A 853 16.57 24.55 40.51
N ALA A 854 15.42 24.78 39.86
CA ALA A 854 15.37 25.28 38.49
C ALA A 854 15.91 26.72 38.40
N LEU A 855 15.56 27.57 39.36
CA LEU A 855 16.03 28.96 39.45
C LEU A 855 17.57 29.02 39.60
N ALA A 856 18.17 28.15 40.41
CA ALA A 856 19.63 28.07 40.56
C ALA A 856 20.37 27.75 39.25
N ALA A 857 19.78 26.93 38.38
CA ALA A 857 20.36 26.63 37.07
C ALA A 857 20.26 27.83 36.11
N LEU A 858 19.15 28.59 36.16
CA LEU A 858 18.94 29.76 35.33
C LEU A 858 19.87 30.92 35.69
N ARG A 859 20.22 31.11 36.97
CA ARG A 859 21.16 32.15 37.41
C ARG A 859 22.50 32.11 36.70
N LYS A 860 23.02 30.90 36.44
CA LYS A 860 24.29 30.72 35.72
C LYS A 860 24.26 31.27 34.29
N LYS A 861 23.07 31.35 33.69
CA LYS A 861 22.86 31.75 32.30
C LYS A 861 22.26 33.14 32.13
N LEU A 862 21.54 33.64 33.14
CA LEU A 862 20.71 34.84 33.03
C LEU A 862 21.14 35.98 33.96
N SER A 863 22.00 35.73 34.95
CA SER A 863 22.43 36.77 35.88
C SER A 863 23.12 37.92 35.14
N GLY A 864 22.68 39.15 35.39
CA GLY A 864 23.09 40.35 34.65
C GLY A 864 22.05 40.83 33.64
N VAL A 865 21.00 40.06 33.35
CA VAL A 865 19.83 40.53 32.58
C VAL A 865 18.87 41.23 33.56
N PRO A 866 18.57 42.54 33.38
CA PRO A 866 17.78 43.32 34.35
C PRO A 866 16.43 42.67 34.74
N GLY A 867 15.63 42.24 33.77
CA GLY A 867 14.34 41.60 34.05
C GLY A 867 14.45 40.23 34.73
N PHE A 868 15.56 39.50 34.53
CA PHE A 868 15.84 38.28 35.29
C PHE A 868 16.23 38.60 36.73
N ASP A 869 17.18 39.52 36.92
CA ASP A 869 17.74 39.85 38.24
C ASP A 869 16.64 40.41 39.17
N GLU A 870 15.71 41.21 38.64
CA GLU A 870 14.53 41.68 39.39
C GLU A 870 13.62 40.51 39.80
N ARG A 871 13.32 39.59 38.88
CA ARG A 871 12.46 38.44 39.15
C ARG A 871 13.12 37.46 40.13
N ASP A 872 14.42 37.23 40.00
CA ASP A 872 15.20 36.39 40.90
C ASP A 872 15.20 36.95 42.33
N ALA A 873 15.40 38.27 42.48
CA ALA A 873 15.34 38.93 43.79
C ALA A 873 13.96 38.77 44.46
N ALA A 874 12.87 38.94 43.71
CA ALA A 874 11.52 38.73 44.21
C ALA A 874 11.26 37.27 44.63
N LEU A 875 11.68 36.30 43.81
CA LEU A 875 11.54 34.87 44.12
C LEU A 875 12.37 34.46 45.33
N GLN A 876 13.57 35.03 45.50
CA GLN A 876 14.39 34.80 46.69
C GLN A 876 13.77 35.35 47.96
N ALA A 877 13.12 36.51 47.89
CA ALA A 877 12.36 37.03 49.01
C ALA A 877 11.19 36.10 49.36
N ALA A 878 10.46 35.60 48.36
CA ALA A 878 9.35 34.66 48.54
C ALA A 878 9.79 33.32 49.15
N LEU A 879 10.92 32.75 48.70
CA LEU A 879 11.49 31.51 49.24
C LEU A 879 11.88 31.62 50.73
N ARG A 880 12.08 32.84 51.24
CA ARG A 880 12.40 33.09 52.65
C ARG A 880 11.16 33.27 53.53
N ALA A 881 9.94 33.25 53.01
CA ALA A 881 8.71 33.37 53.80
C ALA A 881 8.19 32.01 54.31
N GLU A 882 7.46 32.00 55.42
CA GLU A 882 6.69 30.84 55.94
C GLU A 882 5.31 30.86 55.28
N PRO A 883 5.21 30.34 54.04
CA PRO A 883 4.96 28.91 53.83
C PRO A 883 5.95 28.21 52.87
N ALA A 884 6.79 28.97 52.15
CA ALA A 884 7.76 28.43 51.20
C ALA A 884 8.89 27.66 51.91
N ARG A 885 9.36 28.13 53.07
CA ARG A 885 10.33 27.39 53.90
C ARG A 885 9.82 26.03 54.34
N THR A 886 8.55 25.96 54.75
CA THR A 886 7.90 24.70 55.10
C THR A 886 7.78 23.79 53.87
N ALA A 887 7.36 24.33 52.72
CA ALA A 887 7.32 23.58 51.46
C ALA A 887 8.70 23.06 51.01
N LEU A 888 9.78 23.84 51.18
CA LEU A 888 11.16 23.41 50.89
C LEU A 888 11.58 22.24 51.77
N ARG A 889 11.26 22.28 53.08
CA ARG A 889 11.54 21.18 54.01
C ARG A 889 10.75 19.92 53.64
N LEU A 890 9.46 20.06 53.34
CA LEU A 890 8.60 18.94 52.93
C LEU A 890 9.03 18.35 51.58
N GLY A 891 9.36 19.18 50.59
CA GLY A 891 9.85 18.73 49.29
C GLY A 891 11.20 18.02 49.39
N ALA A 892 12.13 18.53 50.20
CA ALA A 892 13.40 17.86 50.47
C ALA A 892 13.23 16.52 51.19
N ALA A 893 12.31 16.45 52.18
CA ALA A 893 11.98 15.22 52.87
C ALA A 893 11.33 14.20 51.92
N LEU A 894 10.40 14.63 51.06
CA LEU A 894 9.79 13.76 50.04
C LEU A 894 10.81 13.26 49.01
N ALA A 895 11.75 14.11 48.57
CA ALA A 895 12.82 13.70 47.68
C ALA A 895 13.69 12.59 48.30
N ARG A 896 13.98 12.67 49.61
CA ARG A 896 14.68 11.61 50.36
C ARG A 896 13.85 10.32 50.44
N LEU A 897 12.54 10.43 50.68
CA LEU A 897 11.64 9.28 50.72
C LEU A 897 11.54 8.60 49.35
N ARG A 898 11.52 9.36 48.25
CA ARG A 898 11.60 8.81 46.89
C ARG A 898 12.88 8.03 46.66
N GLU A 899 14.01 8.60 47.05
CA GLU A 899 15.30 7.94 46.92
C GLU A 899 15.35 6.65 47.73
N ALA A 900 14.79 6.65 48.95
CA ALA A 900 14.68 5.45 49.78
C ALA A 900 13.76 4.39 49.17
N ALA A 901 12.61 4.79 48.59
CA ALA A 901 11.67 3.90 47.91
C ALA A 901 12.27 3.27 46.65
N ALA A 902 13.18 3.97 45.97
CA ALA A 902 13.86 3.45 44.78
C ALA A 902 14.91 2.36 45.09
N ARG A 903 15.32 2.17 46.36
CA ARG A 903 16.28 1.12 46.77
C ARG A 903 15.60 -0.25 46.82
N ARG A 904 16.33 -1.32 46.45
CA ARG A 904 15.85 -2.72 46.49
C ARG A 904 16.79 -3.63 47.29
N PRO A 905 16.31 -4.32 48.35
CA PRO A 905 14.97 -4.19 48.92
C PRO A 905 14.78 -2.81 49.57
N SER A 906 13.54 -2.31 49.60
CA SER A 906 13.24 -1.04 50.26
C SER A 906 13.47 -1.16 51.78
N PRO A 907 13.87 -0.07 52.47
CA PRO A 907 14.13 -0.11 53.91
C PRO A 907 12.92 -0.61 54.73
N PRO A 908 13.13 -1.45 55.76
CA PRO A 908 12.07 -1.87 56.66
C PRO A 908 11.43 -0.67 57.36
N GLY A 909 10.10 -0.58 57.34
CA GLY A 909 9.37 0.53 57.96
C GLY A 909 9.15 1.76 57.08
N LEU A 910 9.69 1.79 55.85
CA LEU A 910 9.52 2.93 54.92
C LEU A 910 8.05 3.30 54.67
N ALA A 911 7.16 2.31 54.58
CA ALA A 911 5.72 2.57 54.43
C ALA A 911 5.16 3.40 55.60
N ARG A 912 5.55 3.09 56.84
CA ARG A 912 5.16 3.86 58.03
C ARG A 912 5.77 5.25 58.04
N GLU A 913 7.01 5.39 57.58
CA GLU A 913 7.67 6.69 57.45
C GLU A 913 6.97 7.59 56.42
N ILE A 914 6.56 7.03 55.28
CA ILE A 914 5.79 7.76 54.27
C ILE A 914 4.40 8.11 54.80
N GLU A 915 3.73 7.21 55.53
CA GLU A 915 2.44 7.51 56.19
C GLU A 915 2.56 8.64 57.22
N ALA A 916 3.61 8.62 58.06
CA ALA A 916 3.89 9.69 59.01
C ALA A 916 4.19 11.02 58.30
N PHE A 917 4.95 10.99 57.20
CA PHE A 917 5.19 12.16 56.36
C PHE A 917 3.89 12.71 55.76
N VAL A 918 2.99 11.85 55.28
CA VAL A 918 1.67 12.26 54.75
C VAL A 918 0.83 12.94 55.84
N GLN A 919 0.84 12.43 57.07
CA GLN A 919 0.15 13.07 58.19
C GLN A 919 0.76 14.44 58.53
N GLN A 920 2.09 14.55 58.53
CA GLN A 920 2.79 15.80 58.79
C GLN A 920 2.60 16.85 57.68
N ALA A 921 2.53 16.42 56.42
CA ALA A 921 2.43 17.28 55.25
C ALA A 921 0.98 17.73 54.92
N GLY A 922 -0.03 17.19 55.62
CA GLY A 922 -1.45 17.55 55.43
C GLY A 922 -1.99 17.15 54.05
N ASP A 923 -2.83 17.99 53.43
CA ASP A 923 -3.41 17.77 52.08
C ASP A 923 -2.68 18.54 50.96
N GLY A 924 -1.43 18.95 51.23
CA GLY A 924 -0.59 19.68 50.28
C GLY A 924 -0.11 18.85 49.07
N PRO A 925 0.49 19.48 48.05
CA PRO A 925 0.97 18.81 46.84
C PRO A 925 1.98 17.69 47.14
N TYR A 926 2.90 17.91 48.08
CA TYR A 926 3.88 16.91 48.50
C TYR A 926 3.24 15.70 49.22
N ALA A 927 2.17 15.91 49.98
CA ALA A 927 1.46 14.82 50.65
C ALA A 927 0.71 13.94 49.63
N ARG A 928 0.08 14.55 48.61
CA ARG A 928 -0.56 13.81 47.51
C ARG A 928 0.45 12.92 46.78
N GLU A 929 1.62 13.47 46.49
CA GLU A 929 2.67 12.74 45.78
C GLU A 929 3.32 11.66 46.66
N ALA A 930 3.42 11.87 47.98
CA ALA A 930 3.82 10.85 48.94
C ALA A 930 2.79 9.70 49.07
N ARG A 931 1.48 9.99 49.00
CA ARG A 931 0.43 8.95 48.98
C ARG A 931 0.54 8.07 47.73
N GLU A 932 0.86 8.64 46.58
CA GLU A 932 1.12 7.86 45.36
C GLU A 932 2.40 7.02 45.48
N LEU A 933 3.46 7.57 46.06
CA LEU A 933 4.69 6.82 46.35
C LEU A 933 4.40 5.61 47.26
N LEU A 934 3.56 5.78 48.28
CA LEU A 934 3.14 4.71 49.19
C LEU A 934 2.41 3.57 48.47
N LYS A 935 1.48 3.89 47.56
CA LYS A 935 0.74 2.90 46.74
C LYS A 935 1.66 2.06 45.85
N GLY A 936 2.79 2.64 45.44
CA GLY A 936 3.78 1.99 44.56
C GLY A 936 4.78 1.09 45.29
N LEU A 937 4.79 1.05 46.62
CA LEU A 937 5.69 0.16 47.36
C LEU A 937 5.24 -1.31 47.26
N PRO A 938 6.18 -2.27 47.12
CA PRO A 938 5.85 -3.69 47.15
C PRO A 938 5.26 -4.07 48.53
N LYS A 939 4.19 -4.89 48.52
CA LYS A 939 3.53 -5.36 49.75
C LYS A 939 4.36 -6.33 50.55
#